data_AF-A0A485KCA6-F1
#
_entry.id   AF-A0A485KCA6-F1
#
_cell.length_a   1.000
_cell.length_b   1.000
_cell.length_c   1.000
_cell.angle_alpha   90.00
_cell.angle_beta   90.00
_cell.angle_gamma   90.00
#
_symmetry.space_group_name_H-M   'P 1'
#
loop_
_entity.id
_entity.type
_entity.pdbx_description
1 polymer ?
#
loop_
_entity_poly.entity_id
_entity_poly.type
_entity_poly.pdbx_seq_one_letter_code
_entity_poly.pdbx_strand_id
1 'polypeptide(L)'
;MVAGWGRSKYSQASPDRRPSTSVEVAKNIVRNIRGSFRASSNESSANGGSHGRASHLQGQGTSRISGKGSAMEAGSKDKKLDVYFRLVMNCSEYVIVGVMFAAHVWLNVTGLWDRQTTSTRPPVQGDWTTVGTACRLTPTGFQSCGPDEASLTTALAWSAIGTSLATQFADYIDANYSLPVATCVMGLSQGYGSIVLLVGDEVAPYCIPDAPDSVLGLALLETTYTTPEATSSSQHDVAYLLSTYVDGWATSALETRVGSDGASTIVYANVTKQLIAPTTGQVMLTDHNTTNWKFRTTPLLVSRYQLTYGCVAEIVQDNTTWTNHGGAVTGHALVVGWTCHHHVANRMEVTVVQYIALVGMFHFFGGDSLTTLKGIQGVLLHKPVLTYDFMSSLERRKSLMFLTSIFRLGACFYVEVARLYHVDAADHLLFFMSCAMANGLFTVAVYWPLMALQHVPPLPPLKGKVIRLYGPFLHLGTIFLSMLLIGASDLNATVYNIVWTRPQSHVPFLVHGQVLASGAYDTLVIAPCIQLLAPNFVVSVAVMVVLGFLYPLFLQRKLFLDTRYFQKNDFLTHEWAPNYVTFLPLYETECIKYGIKLFAKASTLALFGYGIIEEDRTSLIEVKPAAGGGGGAASAPATLALETPPFVVVQLYDLLPALLPHRVFQPHIVCTIRNYQYQQPPPRTTLRKSTTYKMSKGTCVS
;
A
#
# COMPACT_ATOMS: atom_id res chain seq x y z
N MET A 1 27.71 -18.99 -9.17
CA MET A 1 27.68 -19.76 -7.91
C MET A 1 26.39 -19.37 -7.21
N VAL A 2 25.32 -20.16 -7.08
CA VAL A 2 25.04 -21.60 -7.22
C VAL A 2 23.56 -21.67 -7.67
N ALA A 3 23.24 -22.20 -8.87
CA ALA A 3 22.50 -23.47 -9.09
C ALA A 3 21.40 -23.76 -8.05
N GLY A 4 20.13 -23.98 -8.37
CA GLY A 4 19.57 -24.90 -9.36
C GLY A 4 18.67 -25.89 -8.62
N TRP A 5 17.45 -26.12 -9.11
CA TRP A 5 16.50 -27.23 -8.88
C TRP A 5 15.10 -26.71 -9.23
N GLY A 6 14.29 -27.28 -10.09
CA GLY A 6 14.34 -28.51 -10.88
C GLY A 6 12.93 -28.72 -11.45
N ARG A 7 12.81 -28.85 -12.77
CA ARG A 7 11.59 -29.35 -13.42
C ARG A 7 11.39 -30.83 -13.04
N SER A 8 10.15 -31.23 -12.77
CA SER A 8 9.71 -32.61 -13.03
C SER A 8 8.29 -32.60 -13.61
N LYS A 9 8.11 -33.44 -14.62
CA LYS A 9 6.95 -33.63 -15.49
C LYS A 9 6.00 -34.72 -14.95
N TYR A 10 4.82 -34.75 -15.56
CA TYR A 10 3.97 -35.89 -15.95
C TYR A 10 2.71 -36.26 -15.13
N SER A 11 1.59 -36.12 -15.86
CA SER A 11 0.63 -37.16 -16.24
C SER A 11 -0.58 -37.49 -15.35
N GLN A 12 -1.75 -37.28 -15.97
CA GLN A 12 -3.01 -38.04 -15.92
C GLN A 12 -3.12 -39.22 -14.94
N ALA A 13 -4.14 -39.21 -14.07
CA ALA A 13 -5.33 -40.08 -14.21
C ALA A 13 -6.28 -40.03 -12.99
N SER A 14 -7.59 -40.00 -13.31
CA SER A 14 -8.73 -40.66 -12.63
C SER A 14 -9.84 -39.75 -12.08
N PRO A 15 -11.09 -39.91 -12.58
CA PRO A 15 -12.29 -39.24 -12.07
C PRO A 15 -12.93 -40.11 -10.99
N ASP A 16 -12.84 -39.71 -9.72
CA ASP A 16 -13.83 -40.04 -8.69
C ASP A 16 -13.33 -39.55 -7.33
N ARG A 17 -13.70 -38.32 -6.96
CA ARG A 17 -13.80 -37.90 -5.57
C ARG A 17 -14.75 -36.72 -5.48
N ARG A 18 -15.93 -36.96 -4.89
CA ARG A 18 -16.90 -35.92 -4.57
C ARG A 18 -16.22 -34.80 -3.77
N PRO A 19 -16.48 -33.52 -4.07
CA PRO A 19 -15.95 -32.43 -3.29
C PRO A 19 -16.60 -32.46 -1.90
N SER A 20 -15.79 -32.66 -0.86
CA SER A 20 -16.22 -32.40 0.51
C SER A 20 -16.52 -30.91 0.63
N THR A 21 -17.78 -30.58 0.85
CA THR A 21 -18.22 -29.18 0.96
C THR A 21 -17.48 -28.47 2.11
N SER A 22 -17.16 -27.20 1.89
CA SER A 22 -16.48 -26.29 2.82
C SER A 22 -17.13 -26.22 4.22
N VAL A 23 -18.38 -26.69 4.32
CA VAL A 23 -19.17 -26.80 5.55
C VAL A 23 -18.68 -27.93 6.47
N GLU A 24 -18.17 -29.04 5.93
CA GLU A 24 -17.65 -30.17 6.74
C GLU A 24 -16.33 -29.79 7.44
N VAL A 25 -15.47 -29.04 6.74
CA VAL A 25 -14.20 -28.52 7.29
C VAL A 25 -14.48 -27.47 8.37
N ALA A 26 -15.45 -26.57 8.15
CA ALA A 26 -15.88 -25.60 9.15
C ALA A 26 -16.50 -26.27 10.40
N LYS A 27 -17.31 -27.33 10.23
CA LYS A 27 -17.88 -28.10 11.35
C LYS A 27 -16.79 -28.78 12.19
N ASN A 28 -15.75 -29.32 11.56
CA ASN A 28 -14.64 -29.96 12.28
C ASN A 28 -13.77 -28.96 13.05
N ILE A 29 -13.57 -27.75 12.52
CA ILE A 29 -12.86 -26.66 13.22
C ILE A 29 -13.67 -26.20 14.45
N VAL A 30 -14.99 -26.01 14.31
CA VAL A 30 -15.87 -25.63 15.42
C VAL A 30 -15.96 -26.74 16.49
N ARG A 31 -15.92 -28.01 16.10
CA ARG A 31 -15.91 -29.16 17.03
C ARG A 31 -14.63 -29.23 17.86
N ASN A 32 -13.48 -28.97 17.23
CA ASN A 32 -12.17 -28.94 17.91
C ASN A 32 -12.05 -27.76 18.88
N ILE A 33 -12.59 -26.58 18.52
CA ILE A 33 -12.65 -25.42 19.43
C ILE A 33 -13.56 -25.72 20.64
N ARG A 34 -14.69 -26.39 20.44
CA ARG A 34 -15.61 -26.76 21.53
C ARG A 34 -15.03 -27.81 22.48
N GLY A 35 -14.16 -28.70 21.99
CA GLY A 35 -13.41 -29.67 22.79
C GLY A 35 -12.38 -29.01 23.71
N SER A 36 -11.66 -28.01 23.21
CA SER A 36 -10.63 -27.29 23.98
C SER A 36 -11.20 -26.43 25.12
N PHE A 37 -12.43 -25.91 24.98
CA PHE A 37 -13.08 -25.12 26.04
C PHE A 37 -13.62 -25.96 27.19
N ARG A 38 -14.02 -27.22 26.93
CA ARG A 38 -14.57 -28.13 27.95
C ARG A 38 -13.49 -28.74 28.86
N ALA A 39 -12.24 -28.77 28.40
CA ALA A 39 -11.10 -29.21 29.22
C ALA A 39 -10.70 -28.15 30.28
N SER A 40 -10.87 -26.85 30.00
CA SER A 40 -10.49 -25.78 30.95
C SER A 40 -11.51 -25.50 32.06
N SER A 41 -12.72 -26.07 31.98
CA SER A 41 -13.78 -25.86 32.99
C SER A 41 -13.75 -26.87 34.15
N ASN A 42 -12.90 -27.91 34.10
CA ASN A 42 -12.83 -28.95 35.13
C ASN A 42 -11.67 -28.80 36.13
N GLU A 43 -10.77 -27.82 35.96
CA GLU A 43 -9.63 -27.60 36.88
C GLU A 43 -9.91 -26.59 38.01
N SER A 44 -11.10 -26.01 38.09
CA SER A 44 -11.45 -24.98 39.09
C SER A 44 -12.30 -25.47 40.26
N SER A 45 -12.38 -26.79 40.50
CA SER A 45 -13.10 -27.37 41.65
C SER A 45 -12.31 -28.49 42.33
N ALA A 46 -11.10 -28.18 42.82
CA ALA A 46 -10.41 -29.00 43.81
C ALA A 46 -9.37 -28.17 44.57
N ASN A 47 -9.68 -27.91 45.85
CA ASN A 47 -8.79 -27.54 46.97
C ASN A 47 -9.29 -26.32 47.76
N GLY A 48 -10.35 -26.56 48.53
CA GLY A 48 -10.61 -25.84 49.77
C GLY A 48 -10.31 -26.76 50.96
N GLY A 49 -9.49 -26.29 51.90
CA GLY A 49 -9.49 -26.75 53.29
C GLY A 49 -8.20 -27.39 53.82
N SER A 50 -7.48 -26.66 54.68
CA SER A 50 -6.98 -27.21 55.95
C SER A 50 -6.48 -26.10 56.90
N HIS A 51 -6.96 -26.16 58.15
CA HIS A 51 -6.53 -25.40 59.31
C HIS A 51 -5.04 -25.55 59.65
N GLY A 52 -4.47 -24.55 60.36
CA GLY A 52 -3.58 -24.84 61.47
C GLY A 52 -2.46 -23.84 61.82
N ARG A 53 -2.68 -23.14 62.93
CA ARG A 53 -1.74 -22.93 64.06
C ARG A 53 -0.92 -21.64 64.10
N ALA A 54 -1.17 -20.91 65.18
CA ALA A 54 -0.41 -19.78 65.69
C ALA A 54 0.92 -20.23 66.33
N SER A 55 1.95 -19.41 66.18
CA SER A 55 3.04 -19.29 67.15
C SER A 55 3.57 -17.85 67.17
N HIS A 56 3.54 -17.29 68.38
CA HIS A 56 4.13 -16.04 68.82
C HIS A 56 5.63 -15.96 68.47
N LEU A 57 6.09 -14.81 67.97
CA LEU A 57 7.40 -14.24 68.32
C LEU A 57 7.42 -12.74 68.03
N GLN A 58 8.11 -12.05 68.92
CA GLN A 58 8.05 -10.63 69.25
C GLN A 58 9.25 -9.91 68.61
N GLY A 59 9.06 -8.68 68.15
CA GLY A 59 10.16 -7.70 68.09
C GLY A 59 10.49 -7.06 66.74
N GLN A 60 10.59 -5.73 66.80
CA GLN A 60 11.28 -4.80 65.90
C GLN A 60 10.54 -4.30 64.64
N GLY A 61 9.96 -3.10 64.81
CA GLY A 61 9.50 -2.26 63.73
C GLY A 61 10.65 -1.73 62.89
N THR A 62 10.61 -2.00 61.59
CA THR A 62 11.32 -1.25 60.55
C THR A 62 10.49 -1.26 59.26
N SER A 63 10.31 -0.07 58.68
CA SER A 63 9.89 0.20 57.29
C SER A 63 8.44 -0.15 56.84
N ARG A 64 7.44 0.55 57.39
CA ARG A 64 6.08 0.60 56.78
C ARG A 64 6.01 1.23 55.36
N ILE A 65 7.11 1.80 54.85
CA ILE A 65 7.15 2.49 53.55
C ILE A 65 7.61 1.56 52.40
N SER A 66 8.49 0.58 52.66
CA SER A 66 9.00 -0.35 51.64
C SER A 66 7.93 -1.36 51.18
N GLY A 67 7.05 -1.81 52.08
CA GLY A 67 6.00 -2.79 51.77
C GLY A 67 4.89 -2.31 50.83
N LYS A 68 4.63 -0.99 50.74
CA LYS A 68 3.61 -0.44 49.83
C LYS A 68 4.03 -0.57 48.36
N GLY A 69 5.31 -0.36 48.04
CA GLY A 69 5.83 -0.48 46.67
C GLY A 69 5.76 -1.93 46.15
N SER A 70 6.22 -2.88 46.96
CA SER A 70 6.19 -4.32 46.64
C SER A 70 4.76 -4.85 46.44
N ALA A 71 3.79 -4.40 47.26
CA ALA A 71 2.41 -4.85 47.16
C ALA A 71 1.68 -4.31 45.92
N MET A 72 1.96 -3.06 45.52
CA MET A 72 1.39 -2.47 44.28
C MET A 72 1.98 -3.11 43.02
N GLU A 73 3.27 -3.48 43.01
CA GLU A 73 3.89 -4.22 41.90
C GLU A 73 3.35 -5.67 41.81
N ALA A 74 3.08 -6.33 42.93
CA ALA A 74 2.57 -7.70 42.96
C ALA A 74 1.14 -7.84 42.42
N GLY A 75 0.30 -6.80 42.54
CA GLY A 75 -1.08 -6.78 42.05
C GLY A 75 -1.23 -6.63 40.53
N SER A 76 -0.14 -6.43 39.78
CA SER A 76 -0.12 -6.08 38.35
C SER A 76 0.09 -7.28 37.40
N LYS A 77 -0.15 -8.53 37.82
CA LYS A 77 0.09 -9.69 36.94
C LYS A 77 -0.99 -9.83 35.87
N ASP A 78 -0.76 -9.22 34.71
CA ASP A 78 -1.57 -9.44 33.51
C ASP A 78 -1.40 -10.89 33.01
N LYS A 79 -2.45 -11.43 32.37
CA LYS A 79 -2.40 -12.76 31.78
C LYS A 79 -1.36 -12.77 30.66
N LYS A 80 -0.37 -13.66 30.73
CA LYS A 80 0.75 -13.75 29.76
C LYS A 80 0.27 -13.74 28.30
N LEU A 81 -0.83 -14.43 28.00
CA LEU A 81 -1.38 -14.54 26.65
C LEU A 81 -1.93 -13.21 26.09
N ASP A 82 -2.50 -12.35 26.94
CA ASP A 82 -2.96 -11.01 26.54
C ASP A 82 -1.76 -10.09 26.24
N VAL A 83 -0.69 -10.20 27.03
CA VAL A 83 0.56 -9.46 26.80
C VAL A 83 1.19 -9.84 25.46
N TYR A 84 1.29 -11.13 25.14
CA TYR A 84 1.81 -11.59 23.85
C TYR A 84 0.93 -11.14 22.68
N PHE A 85 -0.40 -11.29 22.80
CA PHE A 85 -1.32 -10.89 21.76
C PHE A 85 -1.22 -9.39 21.44
N ARG A 86 -1.25 -8.53 22.46
CA ARG A 86 -1.08 -7.07 22.29
C ARG A 86 0.27 -6.73 21.65
N LEU A 87 1.34 -7.40 22.06
CA LEU A 87 2.65 -7.18 21.47
C LEU A 87 2.71 -7.57 19.99
N VAL A 88 2.16 -8.73 19.62
CA VAL A 88 2.12 -9.20 18.23
C VAL A 88 1.31 -8.23 17.37
N MET A 89 0.14 -7.79 17.84
CA MET A 89 -0.69 -6.81 17.14
C MET A 89 0.08 -5.51 16.91
N ASN A 90 0.75 -4.98 17.94
CA ASN A 90 1.58 -3.78 17.80
C ASN A 90 2.72 -3.96 16.80
N CYS A 91 3.48 -5.07 16.89
CA CYS A 91 4.56 -5.37 15.97
C CYS A 91 4.05 -5.49 14.53
N SER A 92 2.87 -6.07 14.30
CA SER A 92 2.30 -6.20 12.97
C SER A 92 2.01 -4.85 12.31
N GLU A 93 1.61 -3.84 13.08
CA GLU A 93 1.40 -2.47 12.57
C GLU A 93 2.72 -1.85 12.09
N TYR A 94 3.82 -2.02 12.84
CA TYR A 94 5.15 -1.55 12.40
C TYR A 94 5.63 -2.25 11.14
N VAL A 95 5.40 -3.56 11.04
CA VAL A 95 5.72 -4.32 9.83
C VAL A 95 4.93 -3.75 8.65
N ILE A 96 3.63 -3.51 8.81
CA ILE A 96 2.79 -2.93 7.75
C ILE A 96 3.27 -1.55 7.35
N VAL A 97 3.55 -0.65 8.30
CA VAL A 97 4.11 0.68 8.00
C VAL A 97 5.44 0.56 7.26
N GLY A 98 6.33 -0.35 7.68
CA GLY A 98 7.60 -0.59 7.02
C GLY A 98 7.44 -1.08 5.57
N VAL A 99 6.51 -2.00 5.32
CA VAL A 99 6.27 -2.49 3.96
C VAL A 99 5.57 -1.44 3.08
N MET A 100 4.64 -0.66 3.64
CA MET A 100 4.04 0.48 2.94
C MET A 100 5.08 1.55 2.58
N PHE A 101 6.05 1.80 3.46
CA PHE A 101 7.18 2.68 3.18
C PHE A 101 8.08 2.12 2.07
N ALA A 102 8.37 0.81 2.08
CA ALA A 102 9.13 0.17 1.01
C ALA A 102 8.42 0.27 -0.35
N ALA A 103 7.09 0.08 -0.39
CA ALA A 103 6.30 0.26 -1.61
C ALA A 103 6.34 1.72 -2.12
N HIS A 104 6.27 2.71 -1.22
CA HIS A 104 6.44 4.12 -1.58
C HIS A 104 7.82 4.41 -2.19
N VAL A 105 8.89 3.90 -1.57
CA VAL A 105 10.26 4.07 -2.08
C VAL A 105 10.39 3.40 -3.45
N TRP A 106 9.91 2.17 -3.60
CA TRP A 106 9.92 1.45 -4.86
C TRP A 106 9.25 2.28 -5.96
N LEU A 107 7.99 2.69 -5.76
CA LEU A 107 7.25 3.46 -6.75
C LEU A 107 8.00 4.73 -7.17
N ASN A 108 8.58 5.46 -6.22
CA ASN A 108 9.36 6.67 -6.54
C ASN A 108 10.61 6.35 -7.37
N VAL A 109 11.33 5.27 -7.05
CA VAL A 109 12.52 4.83 -7.80
C VAL A 109 12.15 4.41 -9.23
N THR A 110 11.01 3.72 -9.41
CA THR A 110 10.56 3.27 -10.73
C THR A 110 9.84 4.34 -11.56
N GLY A 111 9.68 5.56 -11.04
CA GLY A 111 8.93 6.63 -11.69
C GLY A 111 7.45 6.64 -11.30
N LEU A 112 7.13 7.12 -10.09
CA LEU A 112 5.75 7.26 -9.64
C LEU A 112 4.99 8.39 -10.37
N TRP A 113 5.71 9.45 -10.71
CA TRP A 113 5.08 10.68 -11.21
C TRP A 113 5.30 10.91 -12.70
N ASP A 114 6.32 10.24 -13.23
CA ASP A 114 6.82 10.37 -14.57
C ASP A 114 7.57 9.07 -14.86
N ARG A 115 7.02 8.22 -15.72
CA ARG A 115 7.64 6.94 -16.10
C ARG A 115 7.53 6.73 -17.58
N GLN A 116 8.64 6.30 -18.15
CA GLN A 116 8.72 5.78 -19.50
C GLN A 116 9.21 4.33 -19.43
N THR A 117 8.55 3.45 -20.16
CA THR A 117 8.95 2.05 -20.32
C THR A 117 8.70 1.61 -21.74
N THR A 118 9.67 0.91 -22.33
CA THR A 118 9.50 0.28 -23.63
C THR A 118 9.27 -1.21 -23.42
N SER A 119 8.17 -1.71 -23.96
CA SER A 119 7.75 -3.12 -23.84
C SER A 119 7.74 -3.79 -25.20
N THR A 120 8.04 -5.09 -25.23
CA THR A 120 8.01 -5.93 -26.43
C THR A 120 6.84 -6.91 -26.37
N ARG A 121 6.28 -7.23 -27.54
CA ARG A 121 5.24 -8.26 -27.70
C ARG A 121 5.68 -9.24 -28.81
N PRO A 122 6.46 -10.27 -28.46
CA PRO A 122 6.81 -11.31 -29.43
C PRO A 122 5.56 -12.09 -29.87
N PRO A 123 5.53 -12.64 -31.09
CA PRO A 123 4.44 -13.49 -31.56
C PRO A 123 4.38 -14.80 -30.78
N VAL A 124 3.46 -14.85 -29.83
CA VAL A 124 3.22 -16.00 -28.97
C VAL A 124 1.82 -16.55 -29.17
N GLN A 125 1.70 -17.88 -29.04
CA GLN A 125 0.42 -18.57 -29.16
C GLN A 125 -0.59 -18.04 -28.13
N GLY A 126 -1.79 -17.67 -28.59
CA GLY A 126 -2.86 -17.15 -27.76
C GLY A 126 -2.94 -15.62 -27.69
N ASP A 127 -1.87 -14.89 -28.03
CA ASP A 127 -1.90 -13.43 -28.19
C ASP A 127 -1.97 -13.03 -29.67
N TRP A 128 -1.20 -13.72 -30.53
CA TRP A 128 -1.22 -13.51 -31.98
C TRP A 128 -2.12 -14.54 -32.67
N THR A 129 -2.83 -14.10 -33.71
CA THR A 129 -3.55 -15.00 -34.62
C THR A 129 -3.46 -14.51 -36.06
N THR A 130 -3.53 -15.44 -37.01
CA THR A 130 -3.59 -15.13 -38.44
C THR A 130 -5.00 -14.76 -38.85
N VAL A 131 -5.14 -13.64 -39.56
CA VAL A 131 -6.39 -13.21 -40.22
C VAL A 131 -6.41 -13.71 -41.65
N GLY A 132 -5.30 -13.58 -42.38
CA GLY A 132 -5.18 -14.07 -43.75
C GLY A 132 -3.77 -13.96 -44.29
N THR A 133 -3.54 -14.61 -45.43
CA THR A 133 -2.25 -14.65 -46.14
C THR A 133 -2.45 -14.59 -47.67
N ALA A 134 -3.64 -14.19 -48.14
CA ALA A 134 -3.96 -14.19 -49.56
C ALA A 134 -3.51 -12.89 -50.25
N CYS A 135 -3.40 -11.82 -49.47
CA CYS A 135 -3.06 -10.50 -49.97
C CYS A 135 -1.64 -10.44 -50.55
N ARG A 136 -1.52 -9.84 -51.74
CA ARG A 136 -0.24 -9.56 -52.39
C ARG A 136 -0.07 -8.06 -52.59
N LEU A 137 1.11 -7.56 -52.30
CA LEU A 137 1.49 -6.17 -52.49
C LEU A 137 2.10 -6.01 -53.89
N THR A 138 1.46 -5.18 -54.72
CA THR A 138 1.91 -4.82 -56.08
C THR A 138 2.27 -3.34 -56.14
N PRO A 139 2.85 -2.82 -57.25
CA PRO A 139 3.15 -1.39 -57.36
C PRO A 139 1.93 -0.47 -57.20
N THR A 140 0.72 -1.01 -57.42
CA THR A 140 -0.54 -0.27 -57.26
C THR A 140 -1.18 -0.43 -55.88
N GLY A 141 -0.56 -1.18 -54.97
CA GLY A 141 -1.09 -1.49 -53.64
C GLY A 141 -1.54 -2.93 -53.49
N PHE A 142 -2.50 -3.17 -52.60
CA PHE A 142 -2.98 -4.51 -52.27
C PHE A 142 -3.83 -5.13 -53.38
N GLN A 143 -3.56 -6.38 -53.73
CA GLN A 143 -4.32 -7.19 -54.66
C GLN A 143 -4.54 -8.62 -54.13
N SER A 144 -5.57 -9.30 -54.62
CA SER A 144 -5.88 -10.71 -54.29
C SER A 144 -6.14 -11.01 -52.79
N CYS A 145 -6.46 -10.00 -51.99
CA CYS A 145 -6.67 -10.17 -50.55
C CYS A 145 -7.97 -10.91 -50.25
N GLY A 146 -7.98 -11.68 -49.17
CA GLY A 146 -9.17 -12.39 -48.71
C GLY A 146 -10.26 -11.43 -48.22
N PRO A 147 -11.52 -11.89 -48.12
CA PRO A 147 -12.62 -11.06 -47.62
C PRO A 147 -12.39 -10.62 -46.17
N ASP A 148 -11.82 -11.48 -45.33
CA ASP A 148 -11.51 -11.16 -43.93
C ASP A 148 -10.45 -10.05 -43.82
N GLU A 149 -9.41 -10.10 -44.65
CA GLU A 149 -8.35 -9.08 -44.70
C GLU A 149 -8.89 -7.73 -45.20
N ALA A 150 -9.65 -7.73 -46.29
CA ALA A 150 -10.22 -6.51 -46.86
C ALA A 150 -11.29 -5.86 -45.97
N SER A 151 -11.89 -6.63 -45.04
CA SER A 151 -12.90 -6.15 -44.11
C SER A 151 -12.35 -5.52 -42.83
N LEU A 152 -11.03 -5.60 -42.60
CA LEU A 152 -10.38 -5.09 -41.39
C LEU A 152 -10.62 -3.60 -41.15
N THR A 153 -10.62 -2.83 -42.24
CA THR A 153 -10.83 -1.38 -42.23
C THR A 153 -11.93 -1.00 -43.22
N THR A 154 -12.15 0.30 -43.42
CA THR A 154 -12.95 0.76 -44.56
C THR A 154 -12.24 0.44 -45.87
N ALA A 155 -13.00 0.26 -46.97
CA ALA A 155 -12.42 -0.06 -48.27
C ALA A 155 -11.42 1.01 -48.79
N LEU A 156 -11.72 2.29 -48.55
CA LEU A 156 -10.85 3.40 -48.94
C LEU A 156 -9.56 3.42 -48.11
N ALA A 157 -9.65 3.16 -46.80
CA ALA A 157 -8.45 3.07 -45.96
C ALA A 157 -7.62 1.84 -46.31
N TRP A 158 -8.24 0.69 -46.58
CA TRP A 158 -7.52 -0.54 -46.95
C TRP A 158 -6.71 -0.34 -48.24
N SER A 159 -7.35 0.26 -49.25
CA SER A 159 -6.66 0.62 -50.49
C SER A 159 -5.51 1.59 -50.25
N ALA A 160 -5.71 2.61 -49.41
CA ALA A 160 -4.68 3.60 -49.08
C ALA A 160 -3.50 2.97 -48.32
N ILE A 161 -3.76 2.09 -47.35
CA ILE A 161 -2.74 1.31 -46.63
C ILE A 161 -1.89 0.51 -47.62
N GLY A 162 -2.54 -0.19 -48.56
CA GLY A 162 -1.85 -0.94 -49.61
C GLY A 162 -0.96 -0.05 -50.47
N THR A 163 -1.46 1.08 -50.96
CA THR A 163 -0.66 2.03 -51.75
C THR A 163 0.50 2.65 -50.97
N SER A 164 0.28 2.94 -49.69
CA SER A 164 1.29 3.45 -48.76
C SER A 164 2.42 2.44 -48.55
N LEU A 165 2.08 1.16 -48.37
CA LEU A 165 3.08 0.10 -48.24
C LEU A 165 3.82 -0.12 -49.56
N ALA A 166 3.11 -0.16 -50.70
CA ALA A 166 3.75 -0.30 -52.01
C ALA A 166 4.77 0.80 -52.29
N THR A 167 4.47 2.04 -51.87
CA THR A 167 5.40 3.17 -52.00
C THR A 167 6.64 3.00 -51.13
N GLN A 168 6.48 2.45 -49.92
CA GLN A 168 7.59 2.24 -48.98
C GLN A 168 8.46 1.04 -49.36
N PHE A 169 7.88 0.03 -50.02
CA PHE A 169 8.58 -1.16 -50.54
C PHE A 169 8.92 -1.03 -52.03
N ALA A 170 8.92 0.18 -52.60
CA ALA A 170 9.09 0.38 -54.05
C ALA A 170 10.39 -0.21 -54.62
N ASP A 171 11.44 -0.33 -53.80
CA ASP A 171 12.72 -0.93 -54.20
C ASP A 171 12.65 -2.46 -54.37
N TYR A 172 11.63 -3.12 -53.79
CA TYR A 172 11.44 -4.57 -53.79
C TYR A 172 10.32 -5.05 -54.71
N ILE A 173 9.57 -4.14 -55.33
CA ILE A 173 8.38 -4.46 -56.12
C ILE A 173 8.54 -3.88 -57.53
N ASP A 174 8.26 -4.68 -58.55
CA ASP A 174 8.19 -4.22 -59.94
C ASP A 174 6.88 -4.67 -60.63
N ALA A 175 6.74 -4.44 -61.93
CA ALA A 175 5.52 -4.80 -62.66
C ALA A 175 5.25 -6.32 -62.74
N ASN A 176 6.26 -7.16 -62.53
CA ASN A 176 6.19 -8.62 -62.63
C ASN A 176 6.32 -9.32 -61.28
N TYR A 177 6.74 -8.60 -60.23
CA TYR A 177 6.99 -9.12 -58.91
C TYR A 177 6.03 -8.53 -57.88
N SER A 178 5.44 -9.39 -57.05
CA SER A 178 4.52 -8.98 -55.98
C SER A 178 4.83 -9.71 -54.69
N LEU A 179 4.86 -8.96 -53.60
CA LEU A 179 5.26 -9.48 -52.29
C LEU A 179 4.05 -10.08 -51.57
N PRO A 180 4.13 -11.31 -51.07
CA PRO A 180 3.08 -11.89 -50.24
C PRO A 180 3.03 -11.18 -48.88
N VAL A 181 1.82 -10.87 -48.41
CA VAL A 181 1.58 -10.22 -47.12
C VAL A 181 0.77 -11.14 -46.22
N ALA A 182 1.28 -11.37 -45.03
CA ALA A 182 0.52 -12.02 -43.97
C ALA A 182 -0.11 -10.98 -43.06
N THR A 183 -1.42 -11.10 -42.86
CA THR A 183 -2.19 -10.24 -42.00
C THR A 183 -2.43 -10.93 -40.66
N CYS A 184 -1.85 -10.36 -39.61
CA CYS A 184 -1.88 -10.89 -38.24
C CYS A 184 -2.63 -9.92 -37.33
N VAL A 185 -3.25 -10.44 -36.27
CA VAL A 185 -3.85 -9.65 -35.20
C VAL A 185 -3.22 -10.02 -33.87
N MET A 186 -2.99 -9.02 -33.03
CA MET A 186 -2.58 -9.18 -31.64
C MET A 186 -3.75 -8.84 -30.71
N GLY A 187 -3.91 -9.57 -29.61
CA GLY A 187 -4.85 -9.24 -28.54
C GLY A 187 -6.32 -9.53 -28.83
N LEU A 188 -6.63 -10.30 -29.88
CA LEU A 188 -8.02 -10.64 -30.25
C LEU A 188 -8.80 -11.29 -29.09
N SER A 189 -8.16 -12.16 -28.30
CA SER A 189 -8.76 -12.80 -27.13
C SER A 189 -9.11 -11.82 -26.00
N GLN A 190 -8.45 -10.67 -25.95
CA GLN A 190 -8.68 -9.62 -24.95
C GLN A 190 -9.69 -8.56 -25.44
N GLY A 191 -10.01 -8.55 -26.74
CA GLY A 191 -10.89 -7.56 -27.37
C GLY A 191 -10.21 -6.22 -27.67
N TYR A 192 -8.90 -6.10 -27.46
CA TYR A 192 -8.11 -4.93 -27.81
C TYR A 192 -6.70 -5.33 -28.26
N GLY A 193 -6.14 -4.57 -29.19
CA GLY A 193 -4.79 -4.77 -29.69
C GLY A 193 -4.55 -4.04 -30.99
N SER A 194 -3.78 -4.67 -31.88
CA SER A 194 -3.30 -4.02 -33.12
C SER A 194 -3.18 -5.05 -34.24
N ILE A 195 -3.21 -4.58 -35.48
CA ILE A 195 -3.01 -5.41 -36.67
C ILE A 195 -1.55 -5.32 -37.08
N VAL A 196 -0.93 -6.45 -37.40
CA VAL A 196 0.45 -6.54 -37.88
C VAL A 196 0.43 -7.09 -39.30
N LEU A 197 1.05 -6.37 -40.22
CA LEU A 197 1.24 -6.78 -41.61
C LEU A 197 2.69 -7.18 -41.79
N LEU A 198 2.93 -8.46 -42.08
CA LEU A 198 4.26 -9.00 -42.33
C LEU A 198 4.45 -9.16 -43.84
N VAL A 199 5.53 -8.59 -44.38
CA VAL A 199 5.83 -8.65 -45.80
C VAL A 199 6.94 -9.69 -46.03
N GLY A 200 6.61 -10.76 -46.77
CA GLY A 200 7.55 -11.79 -47.17
C GLY A 200 8.14 -11.55 -48.55
N ASP A 201 9.12 -12.37 -48.93
CA ASP A 201 9.74 -12.34 -50.25
C ASP A 201 9.00 -13.25 -51.24
N GLU A 202 9.18 -14.57 -51.13
CA GLU A 202 8.52 -15.55 -52.01
C GLU A 202 7.20 -16.09 -51.45
N VAL A 203 7.11 -16.25 -50.12
CA VAL A 203 5.97 -16.85 -49.41
C VAL A 203 5.52 -15.93 -48.27
N ALA A 204 4.22 -15.93 -47.98
CA ALA A 204 3.66 -15.15 -46.87
C ALA A 204 4.25 -15.65 -45.53
N PRO A 205 4.79 -14.75 -44.68
CA PRO A 205 5.36 -15.15 -43.40
C PRO A 205 4.30 -15.70 -42.43
N TYR A 206 4.70 -16.56 -41.51
CA TYR A 206 3.78 -17.09 -40.49
C TYR A 206 3.61 -16.11 -39.34
N CYS A 207 2.37 -15.69 -39.01
CA CYS A 207 2.14 -14.81 -37.85
C CYS A 207 2.76 -15.32 -36.54
N ILE A 208 2.75 -16.64 -36.34
CA ILE A 208 3.43 -17.32 -35.24
C ILE A 208 4.33 -18.40 -35.88
N PRO A 209 5.62 -18.11 -36.07
CA PRO A 209 6.50 -19.05 -36.73
C PRO A 209 7.08 -20.08 -35.74
N ASP A 210 7.14 -21.35 -36.12
CA ASP A 210 7.72 -22.42 -35.28
C ASP A 210 9.26 -22.43 -35.30
N ALA A 211 9.85 -21.73 -36.28
CA ALA A 211 11.28 -21.51 -36.47
C ALA A 211 11.49 -20.09 -37.02
N PRO A 212 12.67 -19.47 -36.89
CA PRO A 212 12.89 -18.11 -37.37
C PRO A 212 12.45 -17.93 -38.83
N ASP A 213 11.52 -17.01 -39.06
CA ASP A 213 10.95 -16.72 -40.37
C ASP A 213 11.50 -15.40 -40.90
N SER A 214 11.77 -15.33 -42.20
CA SER A 214 12.45 -14.21 -42.83
C SER A 214 11.43 -13.23 -43.40
N VAL A 215 11.52 -11.95 -43.01
CA VAL A 215 10.59 -10.89 -43.43
C VAL A 215 11.36 -9.72 -44.06
N LEU A 216 10.83 -9.17 -45.16
CA LEU A 216 11.36 -7.97 -45.80
C LEU A 216 10.99 -6.69 -45.03
N GLY A 217 10.01 -6.78 -44.15
CA GLY A 217 9.61 -5.70 -43.27
C GLY A 217 8.29 -6.01 -42.59
N LEU A 218 7.86 -5.08 -41.76
CA LEU A 218 6.64 -5.22 -40.99
C LEU A 218 5.98 -3.85 -40.82
N ALA A 219 4.65 -3.86 -40.78
CA ALA A 219 3.88 -2.67 -40.47
C ALA A 219 2.88 -2.95 -39.35
N LEU A 220 2.83 -2.05 -38.38
CA LEU A 220 1.84 -2.03 -37.32
C LEU A 220 0.74 -1.05 -37.68
N LEU A 221 -0.49 -1.52 -37.61
CA LEU A 221 -1.69 -0.74 -37.89
C LEU A 221 -2.51 -0.60 -36.59
N GLU A 222 -2.70 0.65 -36.19
CA GLU A 222 -3.43 1.05 -34.98
C GLU A 222 -4.38 2.19 -35.33
N THR A 223 -5.13 2.71 -34.36
CA THR A 223 -5.87 3.97 -34.54
C THR A 223 -5.37 5.06 -33.61
N THR A 224 -5.49 6.32 -34.06
CA THR A 224 -5.11 7.49 -33.28
C THR A 224 -5.95 8.69 -33.68
N TYR A 225 -5.85 9.77 -32.92
CA TYR A 225 -6.45 11.05 -33.29
C TYR A 225 -5.50 11.83 -34.19
N THR A 226 -6.05 12.47 -35.22
CA THR A 226 -5.28 13.29 -36.17
C THR A 226 -4.65 14.52 -35.54
N THR A 227 -5.24 15.05 -34.46
CA THR A 227 -4.71 16.19 -33.72
C THR A 227 -4.10 15.77 -32.37
N PRO A 228 -2.89 16.27 -32.03
CA PRO A 228 -2.21 15.92 -30.78
C PRO A 228 -2.93 16.43 -29.53
N GLU A 229 -3.62 17.58 -29.64
CA GLU A 229 -4.30 18.26 -28.54
C GLU A 229 -5.81 18.05 -28.61
N ALA A 230 -6.32 17.15 -27.76
CA ALA A 230 -7.75 17.06 -27.51
C ALA A 230 -8.22 18.31 -26.75
N THR A 231 -8.63 19.34 -27.49
CA THR A 231 -9.55 20.37 -27.02
C THR A 231 -10.93 19.74 -26.91
N SER A 232 -11.56 19.93 -25.75
CA SER A 232 -12.68 19.14 -25.23
C SER A 232 -14.03 19.38 -25.91
N SER A 233 -14.08 19.72 -27.20
CA SER A 233 -15.34 20.08 -27.86
C SER A 233 -15.40 19.94 -29.38
N SER A 234 -14.35 19.46 -30.06
CA SER A 234 -14.42 19.13 -31.48
C SER A 234 -14.45 17.62 -31.67
N GLN A 235 -15.36 17.16 -32.51
CA GLN A 235 -15.40 15.78 -33.02
C GLN A 235 -13.98 15.40 -33.45
N HIS A 236 -13.32 14.54 -32.68
CA HIS A 236 -11.94 14.18 -32.96
C HIS A 236 -11.93 13.32 -34.23
N ASP A 237 -11.29 13.81 -35.29
CA ASP A 237 -11.07 12.99 -36.48
C ASP A 237 -10.10 11.86 -36.10
N VAL A 238 -10.63 10.64 -36.11
CA VAL A 238 -9.86 9.42 -35.87
C VAL A 238 -9.28 8.95 -37.19
N ALA A 239 -8.00 8.56 -37.19
CA ALA A 239 -7.30 8.03 -38.34
C ALA A 239 -6.65 6.69 -37.99
N TYR A 240 -6.38 5.88 -39.02
CA TYR A 240 -5.51 4.73 -38.89
C TYR A 240 -4.06 5.21 -38.84
N LEU A 241 -3.29 4.73 -37.88
CA LEU A 241 -1.86 4.97 -37.74
C LEU A 241 -1.11 3.75 -38.29
N LEU A 242 -0.46 3.92 -39.43
CA LEU A 242 0.40 2.92 -40.05
C LEU A 242 1.87 3.23 -39.68
N SER A 243 2.49 2.36 -38.87
CA SER A 243 3.91 2.43 -38.50
C SER A 243 4.66 1.32 -39.23
N THR A 244 5.47 1.67 -40.22
CA THR A 244 6.12 0.71 -41.12
C THR A 244 7.63 0.73 -40.95
N TYR A 245 8.21 -0.46 -40.89
CA TYR A 245 9.64 -0.70 -40.96
C TYR A 245 9.94 -1.58 -42.17
N VAL A 246 10.88 -1.12 -43.01
CA VAL A 246 11.36 -1.85 -44.18
C VAL A 246 12.80 -2.28 -43.89
N ASP A 247 13.07 -3.57 -43.98
CA ASP A 247 14.40 -4.12 -43.75
C ASP A 247 15.31 -3.78 -44.93
N GLY A 248 16.46 -3.18 -44.63
CA GLY A 248 17.37 -2.66 -45.64
C GLY A 248 18.64 -2.06 -45.03
N TRP A 249 19.75 -2.15 -45.75
CA TRP A 249 21.06 -1.67 -45.29
C TRP A 249 21.07 -0.16 -45.01
N ALA A 250 20.29 0.64 -45.76
CA ALA A 250 20.14 2.07 -45.55
C ALA A 250 19.15 2.44 -44.42
N THR A 251 18.27 1.51 -44.02
CA THR A 251 17.19 1.73 -43.05
C THR A 251 17.53 1.21 -41.63
N SER A 252 18.75 0.73 -41.41
CA SER A 252 19.20 0.07 -40.17
C SER A 252 19.63 1.03 -39.03
N ALA A 253 19.16 2.28 -39.01
CA ALA A 253 19.50 3.20 -37.92
C ALA A 253 18.86 2.71 -36.60
N LEU A 254 19.67 2.55 -35.56
CA LEU A 254 19.25 2.06 -34.25
C LEU A 254 19.30 3.18 -33.21
N GLU A 255 18.26 3.27 -32.40
CA GLU A 255 18.15 4.17 -31.26
C GLU A 255 18.02 3.36 -29.96
N THR A 256 18.63 3.85 -28.88
CA THR A 256 18.45 3.25 -27.56
C THR A 256 17.39 4.03 -26.78
N ARG A 257 16.28 3.36 -26.44
CA ARG A 257 15.30 3.87 -25.46
C ARG A 257 15.76 3.46 -24.07
N VAL A 258 15.80 4.42 -23.15
CA VAL A 258 16.14 4.19 -21.74
C VAL A 258 14.88 4.41 -20.91
N GLY A 259 14.43 3.35 -20.25
CA GLY A 259 13.32 3.38 -19.31
C GLY A 259 13.68 4.10 -18.02
N SER A 260 12.68 4.53 -17.26
CA SER A 260 12.88 5.23 -15.99
C SER A 260 13.50 4.33 -14.89
N ASP A 261 13.40 3.02 -15.05
CA ASP A 261 14.08 2.01 -14.22
C ASP A 261 15.54 1.77 -14.64
N GLY A 262 16.01 2.47 -15.68
CA GLY A 262 17.35 2.32 -16.24
C GLY A 262 17.50 1.17 -17.24
N ALA A 263 16.43 0.42 -17.52
CA ALA A 263 16.46 -0.61 -18.55
C ALA A 263 16.63 0.02 -19.94
N SER A 264 17.52 -0.53 -20.76
CA SER A 264 17.74 -0.08 -22.13
C SER A 264 17.17 -1.08 -23.13
N THR A 265 16.43 -0.57 -24.11
CA THR A 265 15.88 -1.33 -25.23
C THR A 265 16.29 -0.66 -26.53
N ILE A 266 16.74 -1.44 -27.50
CA ILE A 266 17.17 -0.92 -28.80
C ILE A 266 15.97 -0.97 -29.76
N VAL A 267 15.68 0.14 -30.42
CA VAL A 267 14.59 0.27 -31.38
C VAL A 267 15.12 0.77 -32.73
N TYR A 268 14.41 0.48 -33.79
CA TYR A 268 14.71 1.03 -35.11
C TYR A 268 14.24 2.48 -35.18
N ALA A 269 15.15 3.39 -35.57
CA ALA A 269 14.88 4.81 -35.69
C ALA A 269 14.09 5.14 -36.98
N ASN A 270 14.27 4.34 -38.03
CA ASN A 270 13.70 4.58 -39.36
C ASN A 270 12.32 3.91 -39.52
N VAL A 271 11.42 4.14 -38.57
CA VAL A 271 10.01 3.72 -38.68
C VAL A 271 9.21 4.85 -39.31
N THR A 272 8.66 4.62 -40.50
CA THR A 272 7.81 5.60 -41.18
C THR A 272 6.41 5.55 -40.58
N LYS A 273 5.90 6.70 -40.13
CA LYS A 273 4.54 6.81 -39.59
C LYS A 273 3.64 7.63 -40.50
N GLN A 274 2.48 7.06 -40.81
CA GLN A 274 1.47 7.68 -41.66
C GLN A 274 0.09 7.62 -41.01
N LEU A 275 -0.66 8.71 -41.12
CA LEU A 275 -2.07 8.78 -40.78
C LEU A 275 -2.90 8.57 -42.05
N ILE A 276 -3.88 7.67 -41.97
CA ILE A 276 -4.75 7.32 -43.08
C ILE A 276 -6.19 7.60 -42.67
N ALA A 277 -6.82 8.54 -43.36
CA ALA A 277 -8.19 8.94 -43.08
C ALA A 277 -9.18 7.82 -43.46
N PRO A 278 -10.11 7.44 -42.57
CA PRO A 278 -10.99 6.29 -42.78
C PRO A 278 -12.00 6.51 -43.92
N THR A 279 -12.43 7.75 -44.15
CA THR A 279 -13.49 8.07 -45.13
C THR A 279 -12.96 8.56 -46.48
N THR A 280 -11.76 9.16 -46.51
CA THR A 280 -11.18 9.71 -47.75
C THR A 280 -10.02 8.88 -48.28
N GLY A 281 -9.42 8.01 -47.46
CA GLY A 281 -8.17 7.32 -47.82
C GLY A 281 -6.97 8.25 -47.94
N GLN A 282 -7.09 9.52 -47.52
CA GLN A 282 -5.99 10.47 -47.58
C GLN A 282 -4.86 10.05 -46.64
N VAL A 283 -3.64 10.01 -47.17
CA VAL A 283 -2.42 9.66 -46.45
C VAL A 283 -1.67 10.94 -46.06
N MET A 284 -1.29 11.05 -44.80
CA MET A 284 -0.48 12.13 -44.27
C MET A 284 0.70 11.57 -43.48
N LEU A 285 1.92 12.03 -43.74
CA LEU A 285 3.08 11.71 -42.90
C LEU A 285 2.91 12.35 -41.53
N THR A 286 3.36 11.65 -40.49
CA THR A 286 3.32 12.13 -39.11
C THR A 286 4.64 11.87 -38.39
N ASP A 287 4.83 12.52 -37.26
CA ASP A 287 6.05 12.42 -36.48
C ASP A 287 6.25 11.00 -35.93
N HIS A 288 7.52 10.61 -35.77
CA HIS A 288 7.88 9.32 -35.16
C HIS A 288 7.36 9.19 -33.72
N ASN A 289 7.13 10.30 -33.03
CA ASN A 289 6.63 10.37 -31.66
C ASN A 289 5.09 10.39 -31.56
N THR A 290 4.37 10.19 -32.66
CA THR A 290 2.91 10.19 -32.65
C THR A 290 2.38 9.13 -31.68
N THR A 291 1.59 9.62 -30.73
CA THR A 291 1.10 8.87 -29.59
C THR A 291 -0.32 8.35 -29.80
N ASN A 292 -0.59 7.15 -29.32
CA ASN A 292 -1.90 6.51 -29.25
C ASN A 292 -2.14 5.92 -27.85
N TRP A 293 -3.18 5.10 -27.68
CA TRP A 293 -3.58 4.48 -26.41
C TRP A 293 -3.78 5.51 -25.28
N LYS A 294 -4.25 6.70 -25.64
CA LYS A 294 -4.31 7.84 -24.73
C LYS A 294 -5.44 7.69 -23.70
N PHE A 295 -5.17 8.07 -22.46
CA PHE A 295 -6.21 8.32 -21.47
C PHE A 295 -5.76 9.30 -20.40
N ARG A 296 -6.72 9.82 -19.65
CA ARG A 296 -6.51 10.68 -18.50
C ARG A 296 -7.38 10.24 -17.32
N THR A 297 -6.85 10.34 -16.11
CA THR A 297 -7.54 10.01 -14.86
C THR A 297 -7.23 11.05 -13.80
N THR A 298 -8.12 11.22 -12.81
CA THR A 298 -7.98 12.15 -11.69
C THR A 298 -8.01 11.39 -10.36
N PRO A 299 -6.89 10.81 -9.90
CA PRO A 299 -6.87 9.95 -8.71
C PRO A 299 -7.36 10.62 -7.42
N LEU A 300 -7.17 11.94 -7.30
CA LEU A 300 -7.68 12.75 -6.17
C LEU A 300 -9.05 13.39 -6.44
N LEU A 301 -9.74 13.03 -7.53
CA LEU A 301 -11.01 13.61 -7.98
C LEU A 301 -10.94 15.13 -8.25
N VAL A 302 -9.73 15.68 -8.40
CA VAL A 302 -9.47 17.09 -8.69
C VAL A 302 -8.63 17.21 -9.96
N SER A 303 -9.04 18.05 -10.90
CA SER A 303 -8.40 18.20 -12.22
C SER A 303 -6.96 18.73 -12.17
N ARG A 304 -6.57 19.43 -11.09
CA ARG A 304 -5.21 19.95 -10.89
C ARG A 304 -4.14 18.84 -10.89
N TYR A 305 -4.49 17.63 -10.44
CA TYR A 305 -3.56 16.51 -10.29
C TYR A 305 -3.95 15.35 -11.22
N GLN A 306 -4.01 15.64 -12.52
CA GLN A 306 -4.36 14.68 -13.55
C GLN A 306 -3.16 13.79 -13.91
N LEU A 307 -3.41 12.48 -14.07
CA LEU A 307 -2.48 11.54 -14.68
C LEU A 307 -2.87 11.37 -16.15
N THR A 308 -1.91 11.55 -17.04
CA THR A 308 -2.03 11.32 -18.48
C THR A 308 -1.15 10.15 -18.89
N TYR A 309 -1.66 9.30 -19.78
CA TYR A 309 -0.93 8.16 -20.33
C TYR A 309 -1.01 8.17 -21.85
N GLY A 310 0.04 7.70 -22.52
CA GLY A 310 0.04 7.43 -23.95
C GLY A 310 1.22 6.52 -24.34
N CYS A 311 1.10 5.88 -25.49
CA CYS A 311 2.13 5.02 -26.05
C CYS A 311 2.54 5.48 -27.45
N VAL A 312 3.74 5.10 -27.84
CA VAL A 312 4.28 5.26 -29.18
C VAL A 312 4.64 3.87 -29.67
N ALA A 313 4.12 3.47 -30.83
CA ALA A 313 4.51 2.23 -31.49
C ALA A 313 5.99 2.25 -31.89
N GLU A 314 6.69 1.15 -31.62
CA GLU A 314 8.11 0.97 -31.89
C GLU A 314 8.34 -0.40 -32.52
N ILE A 315 9.37 -0.51 -33.36
CA ILE A 315 9.93 -1.80 -33.76
C ILE A 315 11.21 -2.00 -32.98
N VAL A 316 11.21 -3.02 -32.13
CA VAL A 316 12.29 -3.31 -31.18
C VAL A 316 13.20 -4.36 -31.79
N GLN A 317 14.50 -4.10 -31.68
CA GLN A 317 15.52 -5.08 -32.00
C GLN A 317 15.74 -5.98 -30.78
N ASP A 318 15.50 -7.28 -30.94
CA ASP A 318 15.80 -8.25 -29.89
C ASP A 318 17.11 -9.00 -30.21
N ASN A 319 18.05 -8.98 -29.27
CA ASN A 319 19.32 -9.70 -29.39
C ASN A 319 19.21 -11.15 -28.88
N THR A 320 18.07 -11.53 -28.28
CA THR A 320 17.82 -12.92 -27.93
C THR A 320 17.53 -13.68 -29.21
N THR A 321 18.54 -14.44 -29.60
CA THR A 321 18.57 -15.27 -30.78
C THR A 321 17.36 -16.21 -30.83
N TRP A 322 16.54 -16.05 -31.87
CA TRP A 322 15.81 -17.12 -32.56
C TRP A 322 14.46 -17.60 -32.02
N THR A 323 13.43 -16.76 -32.01
CA THR A 323 12.07 -17.36 -31.96
C THR A 323 11.08 -16.90 -33.00
N ASN A 324 11.26 -15.76 -33.68
CA ASN A 324 10.11 -15.15 -34.38
C ASN A 324 10.44 -14.66 -35.81
N HIS A 325 10.52 -13.34 -36.01
CA HIS A 325 10.69 -12.71 -37.32
C HIS A 325 12.08 -12.11 -37.46
N GLY A 326 12.87 -12.55 -38.43
CA GLY A 326 14.18 -12.00 -38.75
C GLY A 326 14.13 -11.15 -40.03
N GLY A 327 14.78 -10.00 -40.02
CA GLY A 327 14.96 -9.21 -41.24
C GLY A 327 15.69 -10.02 -42.31
N ALA A 328 15.13 -10.12 -43.50
CA ALA A 328 15.68 -10.90 -44.62
C ALA A 328 17.06 -10.41 -45.08
N VAL A 329 17.33 -9.12 -44.91
CA VAL A 329 18.54 -8.43 -45.34
C VAL A 329 19.52 -8.27 -44.19
N THR A 330 19.04 -7.79 -43.02
CA THR A 330 19.91 -7.51 -41.87
C THR A 330 20.13 -8.71 -40.95
N GLY A 331 19.24 -9.70 -40.98
CA GLY A 331 19.26 -10.85 -40.07
C GLY A 331 18.92 -10.53 -38.62
N HIS A 332 18.51 -9.29 -38.31
CA HIS A 332 18.14 -8.87 -36.97
C HIS A 332 16.70 -9.28 -36.63
N ALA A 333 16.44 -9.65 -35.37
CA ALA A 333 15.10 -9.99 -34.94
C ALA A 333 14.23 -8.73 -34.84
N LEU A 334 13.04 -8.79 -35.42
CA LEU A 334 12.07 -7.71 -35.47
C LEU A 334 10.90 -8.05 -34.54
N VAL A 335 10.68 -7.22 -33.53
CA VAL A 335 9.61 -7.41 -32.55
C VAL A 335 8.78 -6.14 -32.44
N VAL A 336 7.46 -6.28 -32.42
CA VAL A 336 6.57 -5.15 -32.17
C VAL A 336 6.66 -4.75 -30.70
N GLY A 337 6.72 -3.45 -30.42
CA GLY A 337 6.71 -2.93 -29.07
C GLY A 337 6.06 -1.56 -28.97
N TRP A 338 5.95 -1.09 -27.74
CA TRP A 338 5.48 0.26 -27.45
C TRP A 338 6.37 0.91 -26.40
N THR A 339 6.77 2.14 -26.68
CA THR A 339 7.28 3.06 -25.67
C THR A 339 6.10 3.78 -25.05
N CYS A 340 5.74 3.42 -23.83
CA CYS A 340 4.63 4.03 -23.11
C CYS A 340 5.14 4.98 -22.03
N HIS A 341 4.43 6.09 -21.87
CA HIS A 341 4.76 7.13 -20.92
C HIS A 341 3.53 7.55 -20.13
N HIS A 342 3.72 7.80 -18.84
CA HIS A 342 2.73 8.48 -18.02
C HIS A 342 3.34 9.70 -17.32
N HIS A 343 2.49 10.69 -17.08
CA HIS A 343 2.86 11.95 -16.44
C HIS A 343 1.75 12.41 -15.49
N VAL A 344 2.13 12.86 -14.30
CA VAL A 344 1.21 13.47 -13.32
C VAL A 344 1.43 14.99 -13.24
N ALA A 345 0.37 15.74 -13.55
CA ALA A 345 0.38 17.20 -13.47
C ALA A 345 0.58 17.69 -12.02
N ASN A 346 1.36 18.76 -11.86
CA ASN A 346 1.66 19.37 -10.55
C ASN A 346 2.24 18.38 -9.51
N ARG A 347 2.92 17.32 -9.96
CA ARG A 347 3.50 16.27 -9.10
C ARG A 347 4.38 16.78 -7.96
N MET A 348 5.08 17.91 -8.16
CA MET A 348 5.99 18.47 -7.15
C MET A 348 5.25 18.92 -5.89
N GLU A 349 4.04 19.46 -6.03
CA GLU A 349 3.21 19.87 -4.88
C GLU A 349 2.84 18.67 -4.01
N VAL A 350 2.36 17.60 -4.65
CA VAL A 350 1.98 16.35 -3.98
C VAL A 350 3.20 15.74 -3.31
N THR A 351 4.32 15.68 -4.02
CA THR A 351 5.59 15.11 -3.53
C THR A 351 6.10 15.84 -2.29
N VAL A 352 6.17 17.18 -2.32
CA VAL A 352 6.63 17.99 -1.19
C VAL A 352 5.72 17.79 0.02
N VAL A 353 4.40 17.82 -0.18
CA VAL A 353 3.43 17.58 0.91
C VAL A 353 3.58 16.19 1.51
N GLN A 354 3.78 15.15 0.68
CA GLN A 354 4.02 13.80 1.16
C GLN A 354 5.32 13.68 1.96
N TYR A 355 6.42 14.31 1.53
CA TYR A 355 7.68 14.28 2.26
C TYR A 355 7.60 15.05 3.59
N ILE A 356 6.92 16.20 3.63
CA ILE A 356 6.67 16.92 4.89
C ILE A 356 5.85 16.05 5.84
N ALA A 357 4.79 15.41 5.33
CA ALA A 357 3.96 14.51 6.13
C ALA A 357 4.77 13.31 6.63
N LEU A 358 5.60 12.70 5.79
CA LEU A 358 6.45 11.56 6.13
C LEU A 358 7.48 11.92 7.23
N VAL A 359 8.18 13.04 7.10
CA VAL A 359 9.15 13.51 8.11
C VAL A 359 8.44 13.80 9.44
N GLY A 360 7.29 14.48 9.39
CA GLY A 360 6.48 14.75 10.57
C GLY A 360 5.94 13.46 11.23
N MET A 361 5.53 12.48 10.42
CA MET A 361 5.15 11.15 10.89
C MET A 361 6.33 10.48 11.60
N PHE A 362 7.51 10.38 10.98
CA PHE A 362 8.68 9.77 11.62
C PHE A 362 9.02 10.39 12.97
N HIS A 363 8.92 11.71 13.09
CA HIS A 363 9.10 12.41 14.36
C HIS A 363 8.05 11.96 15.40
N PHE A 364 6.76 11.97 15.05
CA PHE A 364 5.68 11.60 15.95
C PHE A 364 5.60 10.09 16.26
N PHE A 365 6.11 9.23 15.39
CA PHE A 365 6.22 7.77 15.58
C PHE A 365 7.39 7.37 16.49
N GLY A 366 8.37 8.25 16.71
CA GLY A 366 9.59 7.94 17.46
C GLY A 366 9.30 7.50 18.90
N GLY A 367 8.35 8.16 19.56
CA GLY A 367 7.91 7.80 20.91
C GLY A 367 7.30 6.39 20.98
N ASP A 368 6.48 6.01 20.00
CA ASP A 368 5.83 4.70 19.94
C ASP A 368 6.82 3.57 19.74
N SER A 369 7.76 3.80 18.84
CA SER A 369 8.80 2.83 18.53
C SER A 369 9.62 2.52 19.78
N LEU A 370 9.97 3.56 20.53
CA LEU A 370 10.72 3.44 21.77
C LEU A 370 9.94 2.73 22.89
N THR A 371 8.65 3.05 23.08
CA THR A 371 7.80 2.35 24.06
C THR A 371 7.59 0.88 23.67
N THR A 372 7.38 0.58 22.39
CA THR A 372 7.23 -0.80 21.89
C THR A 372 8.51 -1.61 22.09
N LEU A 373 9.69 -1.05 21.79
CA LEU A 373 10.97 -1.71 22.04
C LEU A 373 11.19 -2.00 23.53
N LYS A 374 10.82 -1.07 24.42
CA LYS A 374 10.84 -1.32 25.87
C LYS A 374 9.84 -2.39 26.29
N GLY A 375 8.70 -2.48 25.61
CA GLY A 375 7.72 -3.56 25.76
C GLY A 375 8.33 -4.92 25.42
N ILE A 376 8.95 -5.06 24.25
CA ILE A 376 9.66 -6.28 23.83
C ILE A 376 10.75 -6.65 24.84
N GLN A 377 11.58 -5.68 25.25
CA GLN A 377 12.61 -5.89 26.27
C GLN A 377 12.01 -6.38 27.60
N GLY A 378 10.85 -5.85 27.99
CA GLY A 378 10.10 -6.28 29.18
C GLY A 378 9.70 -7.74 29.10
N VAL A 379 9.10 -8.16 27.98
CA VAL A 379 8.68 -9.56 27.74
C VAL A 379 9.88 -10.51 27.80
N LEU A 380 10.95 -10.20 27.07
CA LEU A 380 12.16 -11.04 27.02
C LEU A 380 12.80 -11.21 28.41
N LEU A 381 12.83 -10.12 29.20
CA LEU A 381 13.39 -10.13 30.55
C LEU A 381 12.40 -10.60 31.63
N HIS A 382 11.20 -11.08 31.26
CA HIS A 382 10.15 -11.48 32.20
C HIS A 382 9.78 -10.39 33.22
N LYS A 383 9.86 -9.12 32.80
CA LYS A 383 9.53 -7.93 33.60
C LYS A 383 8.16 -7.39 33.19
N PRO A 384 7.47 -6.62 34.05
CA PRO A 384 6.23 -5.94 33.68
C PRO A 384 6.44 -5.11 32.41
N VAL A 385 5.43 -5.16 31.53
CA VAL A 385 5.52 -4.71 30.14
C VAL A 385 4.67 -3.47 29.96
N LEU A 386 5.26 -2.43 29.39
CA LEU A 386 4.53 -1.27 28.90
C LEU A 386 4.08 -1.57 27.46
N THR A 387 2.93 -2.21 27.27
CA THR A 387 2.37 -2.42 25.92
C THR A 387 1.51 -1.24 25.53
N TYR A 388 1.86 -0.57 24.43
CA TYR A 388 1.14 0.58 23.89
C TYR A 388 0.46 0.24 22.57
N ASP A 389 -0.85 0.37 22.47
CA ASP A 389 -1.59 0.09 21.24
C ASP A 389 -1.55 1.31 20.29
N PHE A 390 -0.79 1.18 19.20
CA PHE A 390 -0.59 2.27 18.24
C PHE A 390 -1.90 2.76 17.62
N MET A 391 -2.76 1.85 17.14
CA MET A 391 -4.00 2.24 16.45
C MET A 391 -5.06 2.79 17.40
N SER A 392 -5.18 2.22 18.61
CA SER A 392 -6.04 2.79 19.64
C SER A 392 -5.56 4.17 20.09
N SER A 393 -4.27 4.44 19.99
CA SER A 393 -3.71 5.72 20.41
C SER A 393 -3.97 6.91 19.49
N LEU A 394 -4.32 6.65 18.23
CA LEU A 394 -4.70 7.71 17.29
C LEU A 394 -5.83 8.58 17.84
N GLU A 395 -6.65 8.04 18.77
CA GLU A 395 -7.64 8.79 19.53
C GLU A 395 -7.08 10.04 20.23
N ARG A 396 -5.89 9.93 20.81
CA ARG A 396 -5.21 11.03 21.52
C ARG A 396 -4.24 11.79 20.62
N ARG A 397 -3.95 11.25 19.43
CA ARG A 397 -2.86 11.70 18.54
C ARG A 397 -3.36 12.27 17.24
N LYS A 398 -4.12 13.35 17.36
CA LYS A 398 -4.78 14.02 16.23
C LYS A 398 -3.79 14.49 15.16
N SER A 399 -2.63 15.02 15.55
CA SER A 399 -1.59 15.45 14.60
C SER A 399 -1.04 14.30 13.77
N LEU A 400 -0.75 13.14 14.39
CA LEU A 400 -0.29 11.96 13.66
C LEU A 400 -1.38 11.41 12.73
N MET A 401 -2.63 11.36 13.19
CA MET A 401 -3.77 10.94 12.36
C MET A 401 -3.96 11.86 11.14
N PHE A 402 -3.79 13.17 11.32
CA PHE A 402 -3.85 14.16 10.23
C PHE A 402 -2.73 13.96 9.21
N LEU A 403 -1.47 13.86 9.65
CA LEU A 403 -0.36 13.61 8.72
C LEU A 403 -0.50 12.26 8.01
N THR A 404 -0.98 11.23 8.70
CA THR A 404 -1.28 9.91 8.09
C THR A 404 -2.37 10.03 7.03
N SER A 405 -3.40 10.85 7.27
CA SER A 405 -4.45 11.13 6.28
C SER A 405 -3.86 11.74 5.01
N ILE A 406 -3.04 12.78 5.17
CA ILE A 406 -2.37 13.47 4.06
C ILE A 406 -1.47 12.50 3.28
N PHE A 407 -0.64 11.73 3.99
CA PHE A 407 0.26 10.77 3.36
C PHE A 407 -0.52 9.73 2.56
N ARG A 408 -1.61 9.19 3.11
CA ARG A 408 -2.47 8.20 2.46
C ARG A 408 -3.24 8.73 1.26
N LEU A 409 -3.47 10.04 1.12
CA LEU A 409 -4.05 10.60 -0.10
C LEU A 409 -3.20 10.28 -1.33
N GLY A 410 -1.88 10.27 -1.22
CA GLY A 410 -1.04 9.91 -2.36
C GLY A 410 -1.12 8.44 -2.76
N ALA A 411 -1.63 7.56 -1.89
CA ALA A 411 -1.88 6.15 -2.25
C ALA A 411 -2.89 6.00 -3.39
N CYS A 412 -3.75 7.01 -3.62
CA CYS A 412 -4.60 7.05 -4.81
C CYS A 412 -3.79 7.03 -6.11
N PHE A 413 -2.63 7.71 -6.17
CA PHE A 413 -1.73 7.62 -7.33
C PHE A 413 -1.01 6.28 -7.40
N TYR A 414 -0.70 5.67 -6.25
CA TYR A 414 0.09 4.43 -6.21
C TYR A 414 -0.68 3.29 -6.85
N VAL A 415 -1.96 3.16 -6.49
CA VAL A 415 -2.87 2.19 -7.11
C VAL A 415 -3.03 2.49 -8.60
N GLU A 416 -3.08 3.76 -8.98
CA GLU A 416 -3.27 4.17 -10.38
C GLU A 416 -2.08 3.85 -11.28
N VAL A 417 -0.86 4.02 -10.77
CA VAL A 417 0.36 3.64 -11.49
C VAL A 417 0.54 2.13 -11.45
N ALA A 418 0.31 1.48 -10.31
CA ALA A 418 0.47 0.04 -10.17
C ALA A 418 -0.50 -0.77 -11.06
N ARG A 419 -1.69 -0.24 -11.40
CA ARG A 419 -2.56 -0.92 -12.38
C ARG A 419 -2.00 -0.95 -13.80
N LEU A 420 -1.11 -0.03 -14.16
CA LEU A 420 -0.56 0.08 -15.51
C LEU A 420 0.64 -0.84 -15.74
N TYR A 421 1.38 -1.13 -14.67
CA TYR A 421 2.60 -1.93 -14.70
C TYR A 421 2.40 -3.16 -13.82
N HIS A 422 1.93 -4.25 -14.41
CA HIS A 422 1.61 -5.51 -13.72
C HIS A 422 2.15 -6.74 -14.45
N VAL A 423 3.40 -6.66 -14.93
CA VAL A 423 3.98 -7.70 -15.81
C VAL A 423 4.36 -8.94 -15.00
N ASP A 424 4.97 -8.74 -13.83
CA ASP A 424 5.48 -9.82 -13.00
C ASP A 424 4.75 -9.95 -11.66
N ALA A 425 4.98 -11.07 -10.97
CA ALA A 425 4.46 -11.31 -9.62
C ALA A 425 4.85 -10.21 -8.61
N ALA A 426 6.01 -9.59 -8.82
CA ALA A 426 6.51 -8.50 -7.99
C ALA A 426 5.67 -7.21 -8.17
N ASP A 427 5.27 -6.92 -9.41
CA ASP A 427 4.38 -5.79 -9.71
C ASP A 427 2.97 -6.02 -9.17
N HIS A 428 2.45 -7.25 -9.28
CA HIS A 428 1.18 -7.61 -8.65
C HIS A 428 1.23 -7.42 -7.13
N LEU A 429 2.32 -7.82 -6.48
CA LEU A 429 2.52 -7.56 -5.05
C LEU A 429 2.49 -6.05 -4.76
N LEU A 430 3.16 -5.24 -5.58
CA LEU A 430 3.14 -3.78 -5.44
C LEU A 430 1.74 -3.18 -5.59
N PHE A 431 0.92 -3.73 -6.49
CA PHE A 431 -0.49 -3.36 -6.63
C PHE A 431 -1.29 -3.66 -5.35
N PHE A 432 -1.15 -4.86 -4.76
CA PHE A 432 -1.81 -5.20 -3.49
C PHE A 432 -1.34 -4.31 -2.34
N MET A 433 -0.03 -4.00 -2.26
CA MET A 433 0.48 -3.08 -1.24
C MET A 433 -0.07 -1.66 -1.41
N SER A 434 -0.18 -1.19 -2.64
CA SER A 434 -0.81 0.09 -2.96
C SER A 434 -2.29 0.11 -2.57
N CYS A 435 -3.01 -0.99 -2.82
CA CYS A 435 -4.40 -1.15 -2.40
C CYS A 435 -4.54 -1.14 -0.87
N ALA A 436 -3.64 -1.80 -0.14
CA ALA A 436 -3.63 -1.79 1.33
C ALA A 436 -3.41 -0.35 1.88
N MET A 437 -2.53 0.43 1.24
CA MET A 437 -2.31 1.84 1.60
C MET A 437 -3.56 2.69 1.33
N ALA A 438 -4.17 2.53 0.15
CA ALA A 438 -5.37 3.26 -0.25
C ALA A 438 -6.59 2.91 0.63
N ASN A 439 -6.79 1.63 0.96
CA ASN A 439 -7.83 1.19 1.90
C ASN A 439 -7.66 1.82 3.28
N GLY A 440 -6.42 2.08 3.68
CA GLY A 440 -6.10 2.82 4.88
C GLY A 440 -6.74 4.22 4.93
N LEU A 441 -6.98 4.87 3.79
CA LEU A 441 -7.66 6.17 3.72
C LEU A 441 -9.12 6.04 4.17
N PHE A 442 -9.81 4.98 3.75
CA PHE A 442 -11.20 4.71 4.17
C PHE A 442 -11.30 4.40 5.65
N THR A 443 -10.32 3.68 6.21
CA THR A 443 -10.24 3.47 7.66
C THR A 443 -10.14 4.83 8.37
N VAL A 444 -9.21 5.69 7.96
CA VAL A 444 -9.00 7.00 8.60
C VAL A 444 -10.20 7.94 8.41
N ALA A 445 -10.90 7.84 7.27
CA ALA A 445 -12.13 8.56 7.01
C ALA A 445 -13.26 8.20 7.99
N VAL A 446 -13.26 6.98 8.56
CA VAL A 446 -14.17 6.57 9.64
C VAL A 446 -13.66 7.03 11.02
N TYR A 447 -12.35 7.05 11.25
CA TYR A 447 -11.79 7.55 12.51
C TYR A 447 -12.15 9.02 12.77
N TRP A 448 -12.07 9.90 11.77
CA TRP A 448 -12.39 11.34 11.91
C TRP A 448 -13.78 11.63 12.48
N PRO A 449 -14.90 11.14 11.91
CA PRO A 449 -16.23 11.39 12.44
C PRO A 449 -16.43 10.73 13.80
N LEU A 450 -15.84 9.55 14.04
CA LEU A 450 -15.89 8.92 15.36
C LEU A 450 -15.18 9.80 16.40
N MET A 451 -14.01 10.36 16.10
CA MET A 451 -13.31 11.31 16.97
C MET A 451 -14.12 12.57 17.25
N ALA A 452 -14.77 13.13 16.23
CA ALA A 452 -15.65 14.27 16.40
C ALA A 452 -16.82 13.93 17.34
N LEU A 453 -17.45 12.76 17.15
CA LEU A 453 -18.54 12.27 17.99
C LEU A 453 -18.12 12.17 19.46
N GLN A 454 -16.86 11.83 19.77
CA GLN A 454 -16.40 11.74 21.15
C GLN A 454 -16.48 13.07 21.92
N HIS A 455 -16.37 14.20 21.22
CA HIS A 455 -16.37 15.54 21.82
C HIS A 455 -17.77 16.15 21.93
N VAL A 456 -18.77 15.54 21.29
CA VAL A 456 -20.18 15.96 21.41
C VAL A 456 -20.65 15.74 22.86
N PRO A 457 -21.38 16.69 23.47
CA PRO A 457 -21.88 16.52 24.84
C PRO A 457 -22.76 15.27 24.97
N PRO A 458 -22.62 14.49 26.07
CA PRO A 458 -23.37 13.26 26.24
C PRO A 458 -24.83 13.56 26.59
N LEU A 459 -25.75 12.80 25.98
CA LEU A 459 -27.14 12.78 26.41
C LEU A 459 -27.23 12.25 27.86
N PRO A 460 -28.18 12.74 28.70
CA PRO A 460 -28.31 12.34 30.09
C PRO A 460 -28.25 10.82 30.38
N PRO A 461 -28.93 9.93 29.62
CA PRO A 461 -28.89 8.48 29.89
C PRO A 461 -27.53 7.83 29.59
N LEU A 462 -26.70 8.46 28.76
CA LEU A 462 -25.39 7.99 28.32
C LEU A 462 -24.24 8.64 29.08
N LYS A 463 -24.51 9.52 30.05
CA LYS A 463 -23.46 10.19 30.81
C LYS A 463 -22.58 9.18 31.57
N GLY A 464 -21.30 9.14 31.16
CA GLY A 464 -20.29 8.24 31.68
C GLY A 464 -20.36 6.80 31.12
N LYS A 465 -21.10 6.57 30.03
CA LYS A 465 -21.21 5.26 29.35
C LYS A 465 -20.72 5.38 27.92
N VAL A 466 -19.67 4.65 27.58
CA VAL A 466 -18.98 4.75 26.28
C VAL A 466 -18.95 3.40 25.60
N ILE A 467 -19.13 3.36 24.29
CA ILE A 467 -18.96 2.16 23.46
C ILE A 467 -17.49 2.03 23.09
N ARG A 468 -16.91 0.86 23.34
CA ARG A 468 -15.54 0.57 22.89
C ARG A 468 -15.56 -0.02 21.48
N LEU A 469 -14.73 0.52 20.59
CA LEU A 469 -14.37 -0.09 19.30
C LEU A 469 -12.94 -0.59 19.38
N TYR A 470 -12.66 -1.78 18.84
CA TYR A 470 -11.29 -2.29 18.85
C TYR A 470 -10.48 -1.82 17.63
N GLY A 471 -9.65 -0.80 17.83
CA GLY A 471 -8.91 -0.08 16.78
C GLY A 471 -8.01 -0.95 15.88
N PRO A 472 -7.07 -1.73 16.43
CA PRO A 472 -6.22 -2.62 15.63
C PRO A 472 -7.01 -3.60 14.78
N PHE A 473 -8.06 -4.19 15.37
CA PHE A 473 -8.89 -5.14 14.65
C PHE A 473 -9.64 -4.45 13.51
N LEU A 474 -10.18 -3.25 13.75
CA LEU A 474 -10.77 -2.43 12.69
C LEU A 474 -9.76 -2.19 11.56
N HIS A 475 -8.55 -1.72 11.85
CA HIS A 475 -7.60 -1.38 10.78
C HIS A 475 -7.04 -2.61 10.05
N LEU A 476 -6.42 -3.54 10.79
CA LEU A 476 -5.80 -4.73 10.21
C LEU A 476 -6.83 -5.64 9.55
N GLY A 477 -7.99 -5.82 10.20
CA GLY A 477 -9.06 -6.61 9.62
C GLY A 477 -9.64 -5.96 8.37
N THR A 478 -9.69 -4.62 8.27
CA THR A 478 -10.10 -3.96 7.02
C THR A 478 -9.07 -4.20 5.93
N ILE A 479 -7.77 -4.08 6.22
CA ILE A 479 -6.71 -4.40 5.25
C ILE A 479 -6.88 -5.84 4.78
N PHE A 480 -6.93 -6.81 5.69
CA PHE A 480 -7.01 -8.22 5.37
C PHE A 480 -8.27 -8.57 4.56
N LEU A 481 -9.45 -8.11 5.01
CA LEU A 481 -10.70 -8.36 4.30
C LEU A 481 -10.72 -7.72 2.91
N SER A 482 -10.18 -6.50 2.77
CA SER A 482 -10.09 -5.85 1.47
C SER A 482 -9.17 -6.60 0.50
N MET A 483 -8.03 -7.12 0.98
CA MET A 483 -7.12 -7.91 0.15
C MET A 483 -7.77 -9.24 -0.25
N LEU A 484 -8.56 -9.84 0.63
CA LEU A 484 -9.32 -11.06 0.32
C LEU A 484 -10.40 -10.82 -0.73
N LEU A 485 -11.17 -9.73 -0.62
CA LEU A 485 -12.20 -9.38 -1.60
C LEU A 485 -11.59 -9.04 -2.96
N ILE A 486 -10.51 -8.26 -2.98
CA ILE A 486 -9.78 -7.91 -4.20
C ILE A 486 -9.14 -9.15 -4.83
N GLY A 487 -8.48 -9.99 -4.03
CA GLY A 487 -7.86 -11.24 -4.51
C GLY A 487 -8.87 -12.29 -4.99
N ALA A 488 -10.12 -12.22 -4.54
CA ALA A 488 -11.21 -13.06 -5.03
C ALA A 488 -11.89 -12.50 -6.29
N SER A 489 -11.60 -11.26 -6.68
CA SER A 489 -12.18 -10.62 -7.86
C SER A 489 -11.34 -10.84 -9.12
N ASP A 490 -11.98 -10.80 -10.29
CA ASP A 490 -11.29 -10.83 -11.58
C ASP A 490 -10.66 -9.45 -11.87
N LEU A 491 -9.42 -9.27 -11.41
CA LEU A 491 -8.69 -8.02 -11.57
C LEU A 491 -8.41 -7.67 -13.03
N ASN A 492 -8.25 -8.69 -13.89
CA ASN A 492 -8.04 -8.46 -15.32
C ASN A 492 -9.28 -7.76 -15.91
N ALA A 493 -10.47 -8.31 -15.69
CA ALA A 493 -11.69 -7.72 -16.20
C ALA A 493 -12.05 -6.38 -15.53
N THR A 494 -11.87 -6.26 -14.21
CA THR A 494 -12.41 -5.12 -13.43
C THR A 494 -11.46 -3.94 -13.27
N VAL A 495 -10.14 -4.16 -13.35
CA VAL A 495 -9.13 -3.12 -13.05
C VAL A 495 -8.18 -2.90 -14.22
N TYR A 496 -7.61 -3.96 -14.81
CA TYR A 496 -6.54 -3.84 -15.79
C TYR A 496 -7.07 -3.61 -17.21
N ASN A 497 -7.90 -4.52 -17.71
CA ASN A 497 -8.35 -4.52 -19.11
C ASN A 497 -9.46 -3.48 -19.37
N ILE A 498 -10.19 -3.04 -18.35
CA ILE A 498 -11.26 -2.04 -18.51
C ILE A 498 -10.74 -0.71 -19.09
N VAL A 499 -9.45 -0.41 -18.93
CA VAL A 499 -8.78 0.74 -19.54
C VAL A 499 -8.63 0.58 -21.06
N TRP A 500 -8.62 -0.66 -21.54
CA TRP A 500 -8.34 -1.00 -22.94
C TRP A 500 -9.58 -1.51 -23.69
N THR A 501 -10.59 -2.01 -22.99
CA THR A 501 -11.88 -2.47 -23.55
C THR A 501 -12.95 -1.37 -23.57
N ARG A 502 -12.54 -0.10 -23.66
CA ARG A 502 -13.48 1.03 -23.70
C ARG A 502 -14.16 1.12 -25.08
N PRO A 503 -15.36 1.74 -25.16
CA PRO A 503 -16.06 1.93 -26.43
C PRO A 503 -15.20 2.65 -27.50
N GLN A 504 -15.32 2.16 -28.74
CA GLN A 504 -14.77 2.75 -29.95
C GLN A 504 -15.87 2.80 -31.01
N SER A 505 -16.45 3.96 -31.25
CA SER A 505 -17.64 4.12 -32.10
C SER A 505 -17.33 4.59 -33.53
N HIS A 506 -16.14 5.12 -33.77
CA HIS A 506 -15.86 5.83 -35.03
C HIS A 506 -14.99 5.04 -36.02
N VAL A 507 -14.02 4.25 -35.57
CA VAL A 507 -13.07 3.55 -36.47
C VAL A 507 -12.51 2.25 -35.82
N PRO A 508 -13.33 1.23 -35.49
CA PRO A 508 -12.79 -0.03 -35.00
C PRO A 508 -12.19 -0.90 -36.12
N PHE A 509 -11.30 -1.83 -35.76
CA PHE A 509 -10.94 -2.93 -36.65
C PHE A 509 -11.99 -4.05 -36.58
N LEU A 510 -12.34 -4.63 -37.73
CA LEU A 510 -13.27 -5.76 -37.81
C LEU A 510 -12.52 -7.04 -38.19
N VAL A 511 -12.30 -7.91 -37.20
CA VAL A 511 -11.59 -9.19 -37.39
C VAL A 511 -12.58 -10.33 -37.20
N HIS A 512 -12.84 -11.11 -38.26
CA HIS A 512 -13.81 -12.23 -38.23
C HIS A 512 -15.19 -11.83 -37.66
N GLY A 513 -15.66 -10.62 -38.00
CA GLY A 513 -16.92 -10.08 -37.49
C GLY A 513 -16.90 -9.61 -36.02
N GLN A 514 -15.75 -9.65 -35.35
CA GLN A 514 -15.55 -9.09 -34.01
C GLN A 514 -14.87 -7.72 -34.09
N VAL A 515 -15.29 -6.81 -33.22
CA VAL A 515 -14.66 -5.49 -33.07
C VAL A 515 -13.41 -5.64 -32.20
N LEU A 516 -12.26 -5.24 -32.75
CA LEU A 516 -11.00 -5.13 -32.01
C LEU A 516 -10.72 -3.67 -31.71
N ALA A 517 -10.67 -3.33 -30.41
CA ALA A 517 -10.32 -1.98 -30.00
C ALA A 517 -8.82 -1.71 -30.19
N SER A 518 -8.46 -0.58 -30.78
CA SER A 518 -7.06 -0.17 -30.94
C SER A 518 -6.89 1.32 -30.74
N GLY A 519 -5.98 1.76 -29.88
CA GLY A 519 -5.38 3.12 -29.86
C GLY A 519 -6.27 4.37 -29.60
N ALA A 520 -7.38 4.58 -30.32
CA ALA A 520 -8.28 5.74 -30.19
C ALA A 520 -9.66 5.35 -29.64
N TYR A 521 -10.10 6.02 -28.59
CA TYR A 521 -11.33 5.69 -27.86
C TYR A 521 -12.36 6.82 -27.93
N ASP A 522 -13.63 6.54 -27.65
CA ASP A 522 -14.63 7.62 -27.64
C ASP A 522 -14.40 8.58 -26.46
N THR A 523 -13.90 8.06 -25.34
CA THR A 523 -13.64 8.83 -24.12
C THR A 523 -12.19 8.70 -23.67
N LEU A 524 -11.51 9.85 -23.57
CA LEU A 524 -10.16 9.93 -23.02
C LEU A 524 -10.14 9.93 -21.50
N VAL A 525 -11.22 10.38 -20.86
CA VAL A 525 -11.32 10.42 -19.40
C VAL A 525 -11.84 9.08 -18.88
N ILE A 526 -11.08 8.46 -18.00
CA ILE A 526 -11.44 7.18 -17.38
C ILE A 526 -11.65 7.32 -15.88
N ALA A 527 -12.45 6.43 -15.32
CA ALA A 527 -12.64 6.37 -13.87
C ALA A 527 -11.31 6.04 -13.17
N PRO A 528 -10.98 6.72 -12.06
CA PRO A 528 -9.78 6.40 -11.31
C PRO A 528 -9.91 5.03 -10.64
N CYS A 529 -8.82 4.28 -10.51
CA CYS A 529 -8.85 2.93 -9.93
C CYS A 529 -9.37 2.94 -8.48
N ILE A 530 -9.17 4.03 -7.74
CA ILE A 530 -9.75 4.19 -6.40
C ILE A 530 -11.29 4.09 -6.43
N GLN A 531 -11.94 4.60 -7.48
CA GLN A 531 -13.39 4.51 -7.65
C GLN A 531 -13.84 3.09 -7.99
N LEU A 532 -13.05 2.37 -8.79
CA LEU A 532 -13.32 0.96 -9.13
C LEU A 532 -13.19 0.04 -7.90
N LEU A 533 -12.23 0.32 -7.02
CA LEU A 533 -11.97 -0.47 -5.80
C LEU A 533 -12.77 -0.01 -4.58
N ALA A 534 -13.34 1.21 -4.61
CA ALA A 534 -14.09 1.78 -3.50
C ALA A 534 -15.21 0.86 -2.94
N PRO A 535 -16.00 0.12 -3.75
CA PRO A 535 -17.00 -0.79 -3.22
C PRO A 535 -16.39 -1.84 -2.28
N ASN A 536 -15.26 -2.45 -2.66
CA ASN A 536 -14.57 -3.45 -1.84
C ASN A 536 -14.02 -2.84 -0.55
N PHE A 537 -13.46 -1.62 -0.62
CA PHE A 537 -12.97 -0.90 0.56
C PHE A 537 -14.10 -0.51 1.52
N VAL A 538 -15.22 0.02 1.01
CA VAL A 538 -16.38 0.41 1.81
C VAL A 538 -17.01 -0.80 2.49
N VAL A 539 -17.20 -1.91 1.77
CA VAL A 539 -17.72 -3.17 2.35
C VAL A 539 -16.79 -3.67 3.46
N SER A 540 -15.47 -3.67 3.20
CA SER A 540 -14.48 -4.11 4.19
C SER A 540 -14.55 -3.28 5.47
N VAL A 541 -14.57 -1.95 5.34
CA VAL A 541 -14.66 -1.04 6.49
C VAL A 541 -15.98 -1.23 7.23
N ALA A 542 -17.11 -1.31 6.51
CA ALA A 542 -18.42 -1.47 7.13
C ALA A 542 -18.51 -2.76 7.95
N VAL A 543 -18.08 -3.89 7.38
CA VAL A 543 -18.04 -5.19 8.08
C VAL A 543 -17.14 -5.10 9.30
N MET A 544 -15.97 -4.50 9.17
CA MET A 544 -14.99 -4.43 10.26
C MET A 544 -15.38 -3.44 11.37
N VAL A 545 -16.13 -2.38 11.06
CA VAL A 545 -16.75 -1.52 12.09
C VAL A 545 -17.77 -2.31 12.89
N VAL A 546 -18.64 -3.07 12.23
CA VAL A 546 -19.65 -3.92 12.91
C VAL A 546 -18.97 -4.99 13.77
N LEU A 547 -18.00 -5.71 13.22
CA LEU A 547 -17.26 -6.73 13.98
C LEU A 547 -16.43 -6.11 15.11
N GLY A 548 -15.83 -4.94 14.90
CA GLY A 548 -15.09 -4.18 15.91
C GLY A 548 -15.96 -3.71 17.07
N PHE A 549 -17.25 -3.45 16.83
CA PHE A 549 -18.27 -3.18 17.83
C PHE A 549 -18.73 -4.45 18.57
N LEU A 550 -18.92 -5.56 17.84
CA LEU A 550 -19.36 -6.83 18.42
C LEU A 550 -18.26 -7.53 19.23
N TYR A 551 -16.99 -7.30 18.91
CA TYR A 551 -15.86 -7.98 19.54
C TYR A 551 -15.80 -7.77 21.07
N PRO A 552 -15.89 -6.54 21.62
CA PRO A 552 -16.00 -6.33 23.06
C PRO A 552 -17.26 -6.94 23.66
N LEU A 553 -18.39 -6.94 22.93
CA LEU A 553 -19.64 -7.53 23.40
C LEU A 553 -19.51 -9.04 23.61
N PHE A 554 -18.86 -9.76 22.69
CA PHE A 554 -18.66 -11.21 22.82
C PHE A 554 -17.66 -11.57 23.92
N LEU A 555 -16.54 -10.85 24.02
CA LEU A 555 -15.49 -11.19 24.98
C LEU A 555 -15.81 -10.74 26.40
N GLN A 556 -16.40 -9.55 26.56
CA GLN A 556 -16.60 -8.93 27.88
C GLN A 556 -18.05 -8.95 28.35
N ARG A 557 -18.98 -9.33 27.48
CA ARG A 557 -20.44 -9.35 27.77
C ARG A 557 -20.98 -8.02 28.29
N LYS A 558 -20.32 -6.92 27.94
CA LYS A 558 -20.70 -5.56 28.32
C LYS A 558 -20.68 -4.68 27.08
N LEU A 559 -21.81 -4.03 26.82
CA LEU A 559 -21.94 -3.11 25.70
C LEU A 559 -21.32 -1.74 26.00
N PHE A 560 -21.45 -1.30 27.25
CA PHE A 560 -20.97 0.01 27.70
C PHE A 560 -19.80 -0.14 28.67
N LEU A 561 -18.78 0.68 28.43
CA LEU A 561 -17.68 0.97 29.33
C LEU A 561 -18.12 2.11 30.26
N ASP A 562 -17.94 1.92 31.57
CA ASP A 562 -18.20 2.97 32.56
C ASP A 562 -16.94 3.84 32.73
N THR A 563 -17.03 5.13 32.39
CA THR A 563 -15.94 6.11 32.54
C THR A 563 -16.07 6.96 33.81
N ARG A 564 -17.08 6.73 34.66
CA ARG A 564 -17.27 7.48 35.92
C ARG A 564 -16.12 7.31 36.91
N TYR A 565 -15.37 6.22 36.80
CA TYR A 565 -14.21 5.99 37.66
C TYR A 565 -13.09 7.02 37.44
N PHE A 566 -13.08 7.77 36.34
CA PHE A 566 -12.14 8.88 36.13
C PHE A 566 -12.21 9.91 37.26
N GLN A 567 -13.38 10.07 37.88
CA GLN A 567 -13.57 10.98 39.02
C GLN A 567 -12.92 10.51 40.33
N LYS A 568 -12.42 9.26 40.38
CA LYS A 568 -11.84 8.65 41.59
C LYS A 568 -10.31 8.73 41.64
N ASN A 569 -9.67 9.31 40.63
CA ASN A 569 -8.22 9.42 40.50
C ASN A 569 -7.86 10.85 40.11
N ASP A 570 -6.92 11.47 40.84
CA ASP A 570 -6.61 12.90 40.69
C ASP A 570 -5.96 13.19 39.33
N PHE A 571 -5.20 12.26 38.76
CA PHE A 571 -4.67 12.41 37.40
C PHE A 571 -5.78 12.31 36.33
N LEU A 572 -6.65 11.29 36.41
CA LEU A 572 -7.69 11.05 35.41
C LEU A 572 -8.79 12.13 35.37
N THR A 573 -9.03 12.85 36.47
CA THR A 573 -9.97 13.99 36.48
C THR A 573 -9.51 15.16 35.61
N HIS A 574 -8.20 15.32 35.44
CA HIS A 574 -7.60 16.34 34.57
C HIS A 574 -7.51 15.88 33.11
N GLU A 575 -7.70 14.59 32.85
CA GLU A 575 -7.71 14.04 31.50
C GLU A 575 -9.11 14.10 30.87
N TRP A 576 -9.14 14.32 29.56
CA TRP A 576 -10.40 14.30 28.81
C TRP A 576 -10.97 12.88 28.76
N ALA A 577 -12.26 12.71 29.09
CA ALA A 577 -12.98 11.44 28.98
C ALA A 577 -13.88 11.44 27.73
N PRO A 578 -13.88 10.37 26.92
CA PRO A 578 -14.76 10.25 25.76
C PRO A 578 -16.23 10.12 26.18
N ASN A 579 -17.15 10.65 25.36
CA ASN A 579 -18.59 10.66 25.68
C ASN A 579 -19.38 9.49 25.09
N TYR A 580 -19.14 9.12 23.83
CA TYR A 580 -19.96 8.13 23.11
C TYR A 580 -19.19 6.88 22.67
N VAL A 581 -18.02 7.08 22.06
CA VAL A 581 -17.20 6.00 21.49
C VAL A 581 -15.76 6.12 21.99
N THR A 582 -15.02 5.04 22.14
CA THR A 582 -13.57 5.07 22.39
C THR A 582 -12.88 3.89 21.74
N PHE A 583 -11.67 4.09 21.24
CA PHE A 583 -10.76 3.03 20.83
C PHE A 583 -9.86 2.57 21.96
N LEU A 584 -9.75 3.35 23.04
CA LEU A 584 -8.90 3.06 24.18
C LEU A 584 -9.53 1.99 25.10
N PRO A 585 -8.74 1.02 25.60
CA PRO A 585 -9.17 0.07 26.64
C PRO A 585 -9.27 0.73 28.03
N LEU A 586 -10.25 1.62 28.24
CA LEU A 586 -10.40 2.39 29.49
C LEU A 586 -11.19 1.60 30.56
N TYR A 587 -10.59 0.55 31.12
CA TYR A 587 -11.21 -0.24 32.19
C TYR A 587 -10.75 0.20 33.58
N GLU A 588 -11.68 0.26 34.54
CA GLU A 588 -11.34 0.44 35.96
C GLU A 588 -10.41 -0.68 36.48
N THR A 589 -10.45 -1.88 35.88
CA THR A 589 -9.56 -3.01 36.20
C THR A 589 -8.10 -2.77 35.82
N GLU A 590 -7.83 -1.81 34.93
CA GLU A 590 -6.47 -1.40 34.59
C GLU A 590 -5.86 -0.47 35.64
N CYS A 591 -6.64 -0.07 36.65
CA CYS A 591 -6.18 0.68 37.80
C CYS A 591 -6.02 -0.22 39.03
N ILE A 592 -5.12 0.15 39.93
CA ILE A 592 -4.90 -0.53 41.20
C ILE A 592 -5.78 0.14 42.26
N LYS A 593 -6.71 -0.63 42.83
CA LYS A 593 -7.55 -0.16 43.93
C LYS A 593 -6.83 -0.37 45.26
N TYR A 594 -6.59 0.70 46.01
CA TYR A 594 -6.03 0.64 47.36
C TYR A 594 -6.94 1.39 48.33
N GLY A 595 -7.79 0.62 49.03
CA GLY A 595 -8.87 1.18 49.85
C GLY A 595 -9.92 1.89 48.98
N ILE A 596 -10.13 3.18 49.26
CA ILE A 596 -11.08 4.04 48.53
C ILE A 596 -10.40 4.73 47.32
N LYS A 597 -9.06 4.82 47.32
CA LYS A 597 -8.30 5.48 46.26
C LYS A 597 -8.00 4.53 45.09
N LEU A 598 -7.97 5.10 43.90
CA LEU A 598 -7.68 4.40 42.65
C LEU A 598 -6.35 4.92 42.11
N PHE A 599 -5.41 4.03 41.78
CA PHE A 599 -4.11 4.39 41.23
C PHE A 599 -4.04 3.93 39.77
N ALA A 600 -3.84 4.85 38.83
CA ALA A 600 -3.61 4.53 37.43
C ALA A 600 -2.22 3.88 37.26
N LYS A 601 -2.16 2.77 36.51
CA LYS A 601 -0.88 2.10 36.20
C LYS A 601 -0.09 2.91 35.19
N ALA A 602 1.22 2.67 35.11
CA ALA A 602 2.07 3.21 34.05
C ALA A 602 1.58 2.86 32.63
N SER A 603 1.04 1.64 32.44
CA SER A 603 0.41 1.23 31.19
C SER A 603 -0.81 2.07 30.82
N THR A 604 -1.58 2.53 31.80
CA THR A 604 -2.69 3.47 31.61
C THR A 604 -2.19 4.82 31.13
N LEU A 605 -1.11 5.35 31.71
CA LEU A 605 -0.50 6.61 31.26
C LEU A 605 0.01 6.49 29.82
N ALA A 606 0.66 5.37 29.51
CA ALA A 606 1.09 5.08 28.15
C ALA A 606 -0.10 5.10 27.19
N LEU A 607 -1.22 4.43 27.51
CA LEU A 607 -2.45 4.42 26.68
C LEU A 607 -2.98 5.82 26.37
N PHE A 608 -2.89 6.77 27.30
CA PHE A 608 -3.26 8.17 27.06
C PHE A 608 -2.26 8.95 26.19
N GLY A 609 -1.15 8.34 25.79
CA GLY A 609 -0.11 8.95 24.97
C GLY A 609 0.93 9.68 25.79
N TYR A 610 1.23 9.22 27.00
CA TYR A 610 2.26 9.80 27.86
C TYR A 610 3.48 8.89 28.03
N GLY A 611 4.65 9.51 28.05
CA GLY A 611 5.93 8.88 28.41
C GLY A 611 6.37 9.32 29.80
N ILE A 612 7.01 8.41 30.54
CA ILE A 612 7.53 8.70 31.87
C ILE A 612 9.05 8.69 31.81
N ILE A 613 9.66 9.76 32.28
CA ILE A 613 11.11 9.94 32.32
C ILE A 613 11.56 10.23 33.76
N GLU A 614 12.80 9.89 34.05
CA GLU A 614 13.46 10.16 35.32
C GLU A 614 14.80 10.85 35.06
N GLU A 615 15.20 11.73 35.97
CA GLU A 615 16.52 12.37 35.91
C GLU A 615 17.59 11.28 36.03
N ASP A 616 18.50 11.24 35.07
CA ASP A 616 19.63 10.35 35.15
C ASP A 616 20.54 10.85 36.26
N ARG A 617 20.72 10.02 37.29
CA ARG A 617 21.62 10.35 38.39
C ARG A 617 23.02 10.29 37.81
N THR A 618 23.55 11.43 37.37
CA THR A 618 24.99 11.54 37.16
C THR A 618 25.61 11.22 38.52
N SER A 619 26.29 10.09 38.59
CA SER A 619 27.14 9.72 39.71
C SER A 619 28.33 10.66 39.73
N LEU A 620 28.11 11.95 40.00
CA LEU A 620 29.11 12.72 40.69
C LEU A 620 29.17 12.08 42.06
N ILE A 621 30.26 11.34 42.26
CA ILE A 621 30.66 10.79 43.55
C ILE A 621 30.56 11.95 44.52
N GLU A 622 29.49 11.98 45.31
CA GLU A 622 29.37 12.90 46.42
C GLU A 622 30.39 12.38 47.44
N VAL A 623 31.60 12.90 47.34
CA VAL A 623 32.68 12.64 48.28
C VAL A 623 32.19 13.17 49.61
N LYS A 624 31.62 12.28 50.41
CA LYS A 624 31.33 12.51 51.81
C LYS A 624 32.65 13.01 52.42
N PRO A 625 32.75 14.26 52.92
CA PRO A 625 33.94 14.67 53.62
C PRO A 625 34.08 13.75 54.82
N ALA A 626 35.22 13.06 54.88
CA ALA A 626 35.54 12.15 55.96
C ALA A 626 35.45 12.92 57.28
N ALA A 627 34.67 12.38 58.22
CA ALA A 627 34.60 12.92 59.56
C ALA A 627 35.99 12.92 60.21
N GLY A 628 36.43 14.09 60.64
CA GLY A 628 37.55 14.32 61.54
C GLY A 628 37.87 15.82 61.54
N GLY A 629 37.77 16.57 62.63
CA GLY A 629 37.30 16.33 63.98
C GLY A 629 37.36 17.66 64.73
N GLY A 630 36.49 17.83 65.73
CA GLY A 630 36.65 18.81 66.81
C GLY A 630 35.91 20.15 66.67
N GLY A 631 34.89 20.33 67.52
CA GLY A 631 34.60 21.64 68.11
C GLY A 631 33.23 22.28 67.85
N GLY A 632 32.20 21.80 68.56
CA GLY A 632 31.13 22.60 69.19
C GLY A 632 30.29 23.57 68.38
N ALA A 633 29.02 23.22 68.14
CA ALA A 633 27.82 23.98 68.55
C ALA A 633 26.56 23.44 67.86
N ALA A 634 25.44 23.55 68.58
CA ALA A 634 24.13 22.98 68.31
C ALA A 634 23.57 23.24 66.89
N SER A 635 23.02 22.18 66.27
CA SER A 635 21.80 22.27 65.45
C SER A 635 21.21 20.87 65.20
N ALA A 636 19.88 20.85 65.09
CA ALA A 636 18.98 19.71 64.99
C ALA A 636 19.38 18.61 63.98
N PRO A 637 18.85 17.36 64.11
CA PRO A 637 19.12 16.31 63.14
C PRO A 637 18.44 16.66 61.81
N ALA A 638 19.21 17.21 60.87
CA ALA A 638 18.86 17.23 59.46
C ALA A 638 18.93 15.79 58.94
N THR A 639 17.84 15.05 59.10
CA THR A 639 17.52 13.93 58.21
C THR A 639 17.37 14.51 56.80
N LEU A 640 18.48 14.60 56.07
CA LEU A 640 18.50 14.59 54.60
C LEU A 640 17.92 13.24 54.16
N ALA A 641 16.59 13.16 54.20
CA ALA A 641 15.86 12.13 53.49
C ALA A 641 16.28 12.28 52.02
N LEU A 642 16.97 11.27 51.51
CA LEU A 642 17.29 11.13 50.11
C LEU A 642 15.96 11.13 49.32
N GLU A 643 15.44 12.31 48.97
CA GLU A 643 14.19 12.44 48.23
C GLU A 643 14.36 11.65 46.93
N THR A 644 13.56 10.60 46.76
CA THR A 644 13.49 9.88 45.49
C THR A 644 13.18 10.90 44.39
N PRO A 645 14.01 10.96 43.32
CA PRO A 645 13.82 11.95 42.27
C PRO A 645 12.42 11.81 41.68
N PRO A 646 11.73 12.93 41.42
CA PRO A 646 10.37 12.90 40.88
C PRO A 646 10.35 12.22 39.51
N PHE A 647 9.34 11.42 39.25
CA PHE A 647 9.05 10.98 37.89
C PHE A 647 8.38 12.12 37.13
N VAL A 648 8.84 12.38 35.91
CA VAL A 648 8.31 13.45 35.06
C VAL A 648 7.55 12.82 33.92
N VAL A 649 6.35 13.34 33.64
CA VAL A 649 5.46 12.86 32.57
C VAL A 649 5.47 13.86 31.43
N VAL A 650 5.70 13.37 30.22
CA VAL A 650 5.72 14.15 28.97
C VAL A 650 4.78 13.51 27.95
N GLN A 651 4.35 14.28 26.94
CA GLN A 651 3.61 13.70 25.81
C GLN A 651 4.50 12.73 25.03
N LEU A 652 3.92 11.71 24.39
CA LEU A 652 4.72 10.73 23.65
C LEU A 652 5.43 11.35 22.43
N TYR A 653 4.86 12.41 21.84
CA TYR A 653 5.54 13.19 20.80
C TYR A 653 6.86 13.78 21.29
N ASP A 654 6.90 14.20 22.55
CA ASP A 654 8.06 14.84 23.17
C ASP A 654 9.04 13.84 23.81
N LEU A 655 8.68 12.55 23.86
CA LEU A 655 9.48 11.54 24.53
C LEU A 655 10.87 11.38 23.90
N LEU A 656 10.95 11.27 22.58
CA LEU A 656 12.24 11.12 21.91
C LEU A 656 13.10 12.39 22.05
N PRO A 657 12.58 13.62 21.80
CA PRO A 657 13.29 14.86 22.10
C PRO A 657 13.77 15.00 23.56
N ALA A 658 13.00 14.50 24.54
CA ALA A 658 13.36 14.54 25.95
C ALA A 658 14.63 13.73 26.26
N LEU A 659 14.86 12.64 25.53
CA LEU A 659 15.96 11.70 25.77
C LEU A 659 17.25 12.08 25.03
N LEU A 660 17.20 13.03 24.09
CA LEU A 660 18.38 13.46 23.33
C LEU A 660 19.34 14.30 24.21
N PRO A 661 20.67 14.11 24.06
CA PRO A 661 21.68 14.81 24.86
C PRO A 661 21.80 16.30 24.50
N HIS A 662 21.57 16.66 23.24
CA HIS A 662 21.55 18.05 22.78
C HIS A 662 20.11 18.45 22.44
N ARG A 663 19.44 19.08 23.41
CA ARG A 663 18.04 19.49 23.28
C ARG A 663 17.88 20.78 22.48
N VAL A 664 17.67 20.62 21.17
CA VAL A 664 17.23 21.71 20.28
C VAL A 664 15.84 22.22 20.70
N PHE A 665 14.96 21.30 21.11
CA PHE A 665 13.61 21.57 21.61
C PHE A 665 13.50 21.22 23.10
N GLN A 666 12.74 22.00 23.87
CA GLN A 666 12.46 21.76 25.29
C GLN A 666 11.04 21.21 25.48
N PRO A 667 10.88 19.89 25.67
CA PRO A 667 9.60 19.27 25.98
C PRO A 667 8.86 19.94 27.14
N HIS A 668 7.53 19.99 27.01
CA HIS A 668 6.66 20.44 28.08
C HIS A 668 6.39 19.32 29.08
N ILE A 669 6.41 19.68 30.36
CA ILE A 669 6.06 18.76 31.45
C ILE A 669 4.53 18.77 31.59
N VAL A 670 3.92 17.60 31.43
CA VAL A 670 2.48 17.38 31.63
C VAL A 670 2.18 17.29 33.11
N CYS A 671 2.91 16.44 33.83
CA CYS A 671 2.83 16.34 35.29
C CYS A 671 4.09 15.76 35.93
N THR A 672 4.20 15.91 37.25
CA THR A 672 5.22 15.24 38.04
C THR A 672 4.58 14.28 39.03
N ILE A 673 5.15 13.09 39.19
CA ILE A 673 4.68 12.09 40.13
C ILE A 673 5.70 11.98 41.26
N ARG A 674 5.28 12.35 42.47
CA ARG A 674 6.05 12.18 43.71
C ARG A 674 5.27 11.31 44.67
N ASN A 675 5.87 10.23 45.17
CA ASN A 675 5.21 9.31 46.12
C ASN A 675 3.82 8.84 45.64
N TYR A 676 3.69 8.51 44.35
CA TYR A 676 2.44 8.13 43.68
C TYR A 676 1.35 9.22 43.65
N GLN A 677 1.65 10.47 44.01
CA GLN A 677 0.70 11.57 43.94
C GLN A 677 0.91 12.37 42.65
N TYR A 678 -0.21 12.69 42.00
CA TYR A 678 -0.25 13.63 40.90
C TYR A 678 0.11 15.03 41.38
N GLN A 679 1.04 15.70 40.70
CA GLN A 679 1.35 17.11 40.90
C GLN A 679 1.25 17.83 39.57
N GLN A 680 0.35 18.80 39.52
CA GLN A 680 0.20 19.67 38.36
C GLN A 680 1.37 20.67 38.32
N PRO A 681 2.12 20.74 37.21
CA PRO A 681 3.21 21.68 37.07
C PRO A 681 2.64 23.07 36.73
N PRO A 682 3.37 24.15 37.03
CA PRO A 682 3.01 25.48 36.54
C PRO A 682 2.84 25.49 35.00
N PRO A 683 1.96 26.34 34.45
CA PRO A 683 1.79 26.45 33.01
C PRO A 683 3.12 26.70 32.29
N ARG A 684 3.35 26.02 31.16
CA ARG A 684 4.57 26.13 30.33
C ARG A 684 5.87 25.67 30.99
N THR A 685 5.81 24.89 32.07
CA THR A 685 7.02 24.26 32.63
C THR A 685 7.65 23.32 31.59
N THR A 686 8.95 23.42 31.37
CA THR A 686 9.71 22.61 30.42
C THR A 686 10.85 21.84 31.07
N LEU A 687 11.35 20.81 30.37
CA LEU A 687 12.53 20.08 30.82
C LEU A 687 13.79 20.94 30.80
N ARG A 688 14.66 20.74 31.80
CA ARG A 688 15.93 21.45 31.94
C ARG A 688 16.93 21.00 30.88
N LYS A 689 17.46 21.91 30.06
CA LYS A 689 18.43 21.60 28.97
C LYS A 689 19.70 20.88 29.45
N SER A 690 20.15 21.19 30.67
CA SER A 690 21.40 20.66 31.23
C SER A 690 21.26 19.29 31.89
N THR A 691 20.04 18.81 32.11
CA THR A 691 19.81 17.54 32.81
C THR A 691 19.59 16.41 31.81
N THR A 692 20.32 15.31 31.95
CA THR A 692 20.07 14.08 31.17
C THR A 692 18.87 13.34 31.78
N TYR A 693 17.94 12.89 30.94
CA TYR A 693 16.81 12.08 31.39
C TYR A 693 16.91 10.69 30.76
N LYS A 694 16.48 9.68 31.50
CA LYS A 694 16.29 8.32 30.99
C LYS A 694 14.81 7.94 31.04
N MET A 695 14.39 7.12 30.10
CA MET A 695 13.02 6.62 30.09
C MET A 695 12.83 5.64 31.25
N SER A 696 11.82 5.90 32.07
CA SER A 696 11.39 5.00 33.13
C SER A 696 10.35 4.01 32.61
N LYS A 697 10.25 2.83 33.23
CA LYS A 697 9.15 1.89 33.01
C LYS A 697 7.82 2.39 33.59
N GLY A 698 7.88 3.50 34.33
CA GLY A 698 6.76 4.20 34.88
C GLY A 698 6.48 3.84 36.34
N THR A 699 5.70 4.70 36.97
CA THR A 699 5.15 4.51 38.32
C THR A 699 3.63 4.64 38.24
N CYS A 700 2.93 4.15 39.26
CA CYS A 700 1.51 4.41 39.38
C CYS A 700 1.27 5.87 39.84
N VAL A 701 0.09 6.41 39.56
CA VAL A 701 -0.33 7.75 39.99
C VAL A 701 -1.76 7.71 40.56
N SER A 702 -1.95 8.32 41.72
CA SER A 702 -3.23 8.46 42.42
C SER A 702 -4.08 9.59 41.87
#